data_AF-M7BPY9-F1
#
_entry.id   AF-M7BPY9-F1
#
_cell.length_a   1.000
_cell.length_b   1.000
_cell.length_c   1.000
_cell.angle_alpha   90.00
_cell.angle_beta   90.00
_cell.angle_gamma   90.00
#
_symmetry.space_group_name_H-M   'P 1'
#
loop_
_entity.id
_entity.type
_entity.pdbx_description
1 polymer ?
#
loop_
_entity_poly.entity_id
_entity_poly.type
_entity_poly.pdbx_seq_one_letter_code
_entity_poly.pdbx_strand_id
1 'polypeptide(L)'
;MLIQTPKREGENVLTQEALELHLEAALAASKVQVSLYGKSWDLNKICYKSGVPIIENGMIERMIEKLFPCVILTPLDCFWDGAKLQGGSAYLPGRPDIQWTNLDPVQLLEELGQFTSLDGFRELLDKAQVGQAYVERPCLNPREPACPTSAPNRLSQQDPDIPSELTGGCHGFSRKFMHWQEELILGGTTKDPQGRLLSAEALQTMFLLMSPRQLYEHFKDDYEIQEIGWSEEKAAAILEAWQRELGELAQESLPHNSSQGVHAFSTTTLSDIMKSFSDVSAIRVAGGYLLMLAYACVTMLRWDCSKSQGAVGLAGVLLVALSVASGLGLCSLLGISFNAATTQPLPRPPAAPLGSQLFAPASSTRDLLDGAKGGRECGPLPLCRWNLADFAREKYAPLLLQTQTKGIVVLLFLALLGLTLYGTTLVHDGLYLTDIVPRGTKEHAFIATQAKYFSFYHVFIATQGGPQGIVVLLFLALLGLTLYGTTLVHDGLCFQALTLQSVLLPRVLTPGPQVAVLAMMTVELFGIMGLMGIKLSAIPAVILIASVGIGVEFTVHVALGFLTAMGSRTLRSALALEHTLAPVLDGALSTLLGLLMLAGSEFDFILRYFFAVLTVLTVLGLLNGLVLLPVLLSVIGPPAEVAPGSAVVPSRGLPCGRLPRGSGRAERRGERWHPCVDAS
;
A
#
# COMPACT_ATOMS: atom_id res chain seq x y z
N MET A 1 0.06 -23.16 2.45
CA MET A 1 -1.35 -23.21 2.91
C MET A 1 -2.22 -23.49 1.70
N LEU A 2 -3.28 -24.28 1.89
CA LEU A 2 -4.31 -24.58 0.90
C LEU A 2 -5.66 -24.23 1.51
N ILE A 3 -6.49 -23.48 0.78
CA ILE A 3 -7.87 -23.17 1.17
C ILE A 3 -8.79 -23.64 0.06
N GLN A 4 -9.82 -24.40 0.42
CA GLN A 4 -10.88 -24.83 -0.48
C GLN A 4 -12.16 -24.05 -0.19
N THR A 5 -12.81 -23.59 -1.25
CA THR A 5 -14.10 -22.90 -1.19
C THR A 5 -15.03 -23.35 -2.32
N PRO A 6 -16.35 -23.28 -2.14
CA PRO A 6 -17.28 -23.50 -3.22
C PRO A 6 -17.25 -22.32 -4.21
N LYS A 7 -17.45 -22.59 -5.51
CA LYS A 7 -17.52 -21.53 -6.53
C LYS A 7 -18.77 -20.66 -6.38
N ARG A 8 -19.81 -21.17 -5.72
CA ARG A 8 -21.04 -20.44 -5.38
C ARG A 8 -21.05 -20.15 -3.88
N GLU A 9 -21.27 -18.89 -3.53
CA GLU A 9 -21.34 -18.49 -2.12
C GLU A 9 -22.54 -19.17 -1.41
N GLY A 10 -22.31 -19.66 -0.19
CA GLY A 10 -23.32 -20.29 0.66
C GLY A 10 -23.53 -21.80 0.42
N GLU A 11 -22.77 -22.44 -0.46
CA GLU A 11 -22.78 -23.91 -0.57
C GLU A 11 -21.99 -24.57 0.58
N ASN A 12 -22.46 -25.73 1.02
CA ASN A 12 -21.83 -26.47 2.11
C ASN A 12 -20.65 -27.31 1.59
N VAL A 13 -19.48 -27.14 2.22
CA VAL A 13 -18.25 -27.89 1.88
C VAL A 13 -18.12 -29.18 2.71
N LEU A 14 -18.97 -29.39 3.72
CA LEU A 14 -18.98 -30.61 4.55
C LEU A 14 -19.68 -31.78 3.85
N THR A 15 -19.26 -32.10 2.63
CA THR A 15 -19.73 -33.27 1.87
C THR A 15 -18.56 -34.19 1.57
N GLN A 16 -18.84 -35.48 1.35
CA GLN A 16 -17.81 -36.46 1.04
C GLN A 16 -17.04 -36.09 -0.23
N GLU A 17 -17.75 -35.73 -1.30
CA GLU A 17 -17.13 -35.33 -2.57
C GLU A 17 -16.18 -34.14 -2.41
N ALA A 18 -16.56 -33.17 -1.58
CA ALA A 18 -15.73 -32.01 -1.28
C ALA A 18 -14.45 -32.38 -0.52
N LEU A 19 -14.56 -33.23 0.52
CA LEU A 19 -13.40 -33.68 1.28
C LEU A 19 -12.49 -34.60 0.46
N GLU A 20 -13.04 -35.43 -0.43
CA GLU A 20 -12.26 -36.26 -1.35
C GLU A 20 -11.49 -35.39 -2.35
N LEU A 21 -12.10 -34.32 -2.86
CA LEU A 21 -11.44 -33.33 -3.71
C LEU A 21 -10.34 -32.57 -2.96
N HIS A 22 -10.58 -32.23 -1.68
CA HIS A 22 -9.58 -31.62 -0.81
C HIS A 22 -8.41 -32.56 -0.54
N LEU A 23 -8.69 -33.86 -0.35
CA LEU A 23 -7.70 -34.92 -0.19
C LEU A 23 -6.84 -35.06 -1.44
N GLU A 24 -7.42 -35.06 -2.63
CA GLU A 24 -6.69 -35.15 -3.90
C GLU A 24 -5.71 -33.96 -4.05
N ALA A 25 -6.18 -32.74 -3.80
CA ALA A 25 -5.34 -31.54 -3.84
C ALA A 25 -4.23 -31.57 -2.77
N ALA A 26 -4.56 -31.98 -1.53
CA ALA A 26 -3.60 -32.08 -0.44
C ALA A 26 -2.56 -33.19 -0.66
N LEU A 27 -2.95 -34.30 -1.29
CA LEU A 27 -2.07 -35.43 -1.61
C LEU A 27 -1.14 -35.12 -2.78
N ALA A 28 -1.64 -34.41 -3.80
CA ALA A 28 -0.78 -33.88 -4.86
C ALA A 28 0.28 -32.92 -4.27
N ALA A 29 -0.15 -32.06 -3.35
CA ALA A 29 0.72 -31.15 -2.60
C ALA A 29 1.76 -31.87 -1.71
N SER A 30 1.40 -33.00 -1.07
CA SER A 30 2.34 -33.73 -0.20
C SER A 30 3.39 -34.52 -0.97
N LYS A 31 3.08 -34.93 -2.22
CA LYS A 31 3.96 -35.70 -3.11
C LYS A 31 4.93 -34.85 -3.95
N VAL A 32 4.94 -33.54 -3.75
CA VAL A 32 5.86 -32.63 -4.44
C VAL A 32 7.31 -33.00 -4.13
N GLN A 33 8.11 -33.19 -5.18
CA GLN A 33 9.52 -33.51 -5.08
C GLN A 33 10.34 -32.61 -5.99
N VAL A 34 11.37 -31.97 -5.44
CA VAL A 34 12.26 -31.07 -6.20
C VAL A 34 13.67 -31.62 -6.23
N SER A 35 14.27 -31.70 -7.41
CA SER A 35 15.67 -32.09 -7.58
C SER A 35 16.57 -30.86 -7.67
N LEU A 36 17.36 -30.60 -6.63
CA LEU A 36 18.31 -29.49 -6.55
C LEU A 36 19.64 -29.97 -5.97
N TYR A 37 20.74 -29.46 -6.53
CA TYR A 37 22.11 -29.82 -6.11
C TYR A 37 22.40 -31.33 -6.18
N GLY A 38 21.84 -32.03 -7.17
CA GLY A 38 22.04 -33.48 -7.36
C GLY A 38 21.29 -34.37 -6.36
N LYS A 39 20.43 -33.79 -5.51
CA LYS A 39 19.60 -34.52 -4.54
C LYS A 39 18.13 -34.20 -4.76
N SER A 40 17.26 -35.14 -4.37
CA SER A 40 15.82 -34.94 -4.36
C SER A 40 15.32 -34.60 -2.95
N TRP A 41 14.47 -33.59 -2.90
CA TRP A 41 13.87 -33.03 -1.70
C TRP A 41 12.36 -33.22 -1.74
N ASP A 42 11.87 -34.06 -0.83
CA ASP A 42 10.47 -34.37 -0.60
C ASP A 42 9.98 -33.74 0.70
N LEU A 43 8.66 -33.70 0.90
CA LEU A 43 8.05 -33.09 2.09
C LEU A 43 8.63 -33.64 3.41
N ASN A 44 8.92 -34.94 3.49
CA ASN A 44 9.41 -35.57 4.73
C ASN A 44 10.79 -35.03 5.17
N LYS A 45 11.60 -34.51 4.24
CA LYS A 45 12.91 -33.91 4.54
C LYS A 45 12.84 -32.45 4.97
N ILE A 46 11.81 -31.72 4.54
CA ILE A 46 11.72 -30.26 4.74
C ILE A 46 10.65 -29.83 5.74
N CYS A 47 9.72 -30.73 6.08
CA CYS A 47 8.64 -30.44 7.00
C CYS A 47 9.15 -30.22 8.42
N TYR A 48 8.42 -29.42 9.20
CA TYR A 48 8.73 -29.26 10.60
C TYR A 48 8.37 -30.52 11.39
N LYS A 49 9.37 -31.11 12.06
CA LYS A 49 9.23 -32.26 12.96
C LYS A 49 9.42 -31.80 14.41
N SER A 50 8.44 -32.07 15.26
CA SER A 50 8.50 -31.67 16.68
C SER A 50 9.37 -32.65 17.48
N GLY A 51 10.67 -32.37 17.56
CA GLY A 51 11.63 -33.05 18.44
C GLY A 51 11.68 -34.57 18.30
N VAL A 52 12.56 -35.09 17.45
CA VAL A 52 12.78 -36.54 17.31
C VAL A 52 13.45 -37.07 18.59
N PRO A 53 12.92 -38.12 19.25
CA PRO A 53 13.54 -38.70 20.42
C PRO A 53 14.86 -39.40 20.05
N ILE A 54 15.89 -39.20 20.87
CA ILE A 54 17.19 -39.88 20.71
C ILE A 54 17.05 -41.30 21.27
N ILE A 55 17.40 -42.31 20.48
CA ILE A 55 17.27 -43.74 20.83
C ILE A 55 18.63 -44.42 20.71
N GLU A 56 19.01 -45.22 21.71
CA GLU A 56 20.35 -45.83 21.76
C GLU A 56 20.61 -46.84 20.61
N ASN A 57 19.56 -47.48 20.10
CA ASN A 57 19.68 -48.40 18.97
C ASN A 57 19.54 -47.66 17.63
N GLY A 58 20.68 -47.48 16.94
CA GLY A 58 20.76 -46.76 15.67
C GLY A 58 19.91 -47.34 14.51
N MET A 59 19.51 -48.61 14.54
CA MET A 59 18.58 -49.15 13.52
C MET A 59 17.15 -48.67 13.75
N ILE A 60 16.71 -48.66 15.01
CA ILE A 60 15.37 -48.22 15.43
C ILE A 60 15.28 -46.69 15.33
N GLU A 61 16.37 -45.98 15.66
CA GLU A 61 16.48 -44.53 15.49
C GLU A 61 16.25 -44.11 14.02
N ARG A 62 16.98 -44.70 13.07
CA ARG A 62 16.81 -44.41 11.63
C ARG A 62 15.41 -44.76 11.11
N MET A 63 14.80 -45.80 11.67
CA MET A 63 13.42 -46.18 11.34
C MET A 63 12.44 -45.12 11.83
N ILE A 64 12.56 -44.71 13.10
CA ILE A 64 11.67 -43.73 13.72
C ILE A 64 11.86 -42.36 13.08
N GLU A 65 13.07 -41.96 12.74
CA GLU A 65 13.34 -40.70 12.04
C GLU A 65 12.63 -40.61 10.68
N LYS A 66 12.61 -41.72 9.92
CA LYS A 66 11.91 -41.82 8.64
C LYS A 66 10.39 -41.83 8.79
N LEU A 67 9.88 -42.42 9.86
CA LEU A 67 8.45 -42.51 10.17
C LEU A 67 7.93 -41.31 10.97
N PHE A 68 8.80 -40.46 11.52
CA PHE A 68 8.38 -39.36 12.38
C PHE A 68 7.48 -38.40 11.60
N PRO A 69 6.24 -38.16 12.04
CA PRO A 69 5.25 -37.49 11.22
C PRO A 69 5.54 -36.00 11.08
N CYS A 70 5.20 -35.47 9.91
CA CYS A 70 5.22 -34.03 9.66
C CYS A 70 4.03 -33.38 10.37
N VAL A 71 4.24 -32.18 10.93
CA VAL A 71 3.12 -31.41 11.47
C VAL A 71 2.34 -30.78 10.31
N ILE A 72 1.19 -31.38 10.00
CA ILE A 72 0.25 -30.90 8.97
C ILE A 72 -1.06 -30.62 9.68
N LEU A 73 -1.57 -29.40 9.60
CA LEU A 73 -2.88 -29.05 10.13
C LEU A 73 -3.88 -29.28 9.00
N THR A 74 -4.81 -30.21 9.18
CA THR A 74 -5.76 -30.58 8.14
C THR A 74 -7.06 -31.12 8.75
N PRO A 75 -8.24 -30.83 8.17
CA PRO A 75 -9.49 -31.47 8.59
C PRO A 75 -9.49 -32.98 8.29
N LEU A 76 -8.60 -33.43 7.39
CA LEU A 76 -8.45 -34.84 7.02
C LEU A 76 -7.85 -35.68 8.15
N ASP A 77 -7.24 -35.06 9.17
CA ASP A 77 -6.72 -35.79 10.32
C ASP A 77 -7.86 -36.48 11.08
N CYS A 78 -9.07 -35.94 11.13
CA CYS A 78 -10.20 -36.65 11.76
C CYS A 78 -10.49 -38.02 11.11
N PHE A 79 -10.04 -38.25 9.88
CA PHE A 79 -10.26 -39.46 9.10
C PHE A 79 -8.96 -40.27 8.94
N TRP A 80 -9.10 -41.54 8.56
CA TRP A 80 -7.96 -42.39 8.24
C TRP A 80 -7.12 -41.82 7.08
N ASP A 81 -7.76 -41.13 6.13
CA ASP A 81 -7.12 -40.53 4.96
C ASP A 81 -6.04 -39.49 5.27
N GLY A 82 -6.06 -38.87 6.47
CA GLY A 82 -4.96 -38.02 6.94
C GLY A 82 -3.61 -38.73 6.98
N ALA A 83 -3.61 -40.06 7.18
CA ALA A 83 -2.40 -40.87 7.14
C ALA A 83 -1.74 -40.91 5.75
N LYS A 84 -2.52 -40.77 4.67
CA LYS A 84 -2.00 -40.76 3.28
C LYS A 84 -1.19 -39.50 2.97
N LEU A 85 -1.40 -38.43 3.72
CA LEU A 85 -0.65 -37.18 3.59
C LEU A 85 0.74 -37.27 4.22
N GLN A 86 0.93 -38.19 5.16
CA GLN A 86 2.20 -38.40 5.84
C GLN A 86 3.17 -39.15 4.92
N GLY A 87 4.36 -38.59 4.76
CA GLY A 87 5.46 -39.24 4.05
C GLY A 87 6.25 -40.20 4.93
N GLY A 88 7.11 -40.99 4.29
CA GLY A 88 8.01 -41.91 4.98
C GLY A 88 7.53 -43.36 4.93
N SER A 89 8.49 -44.25 4.65
CA SER A 89 8.28 -45.69 4.69
C SER A 89 9.46 -46.35 5.37
N ALA A 90 9.18 -47.30 6.25
CA ALA A 90 10.19 -48.14 6.86
C ALA A 90 10.05 -49.57 6.39
N TYR A 91 11.15 -50.12 5.88
CA TYR A 91 11.22 -51.54 5.52
C TYR A 91 11.62 -52.35 6.75
N LEU A 92 10.81 -53.35 7.11
CA LEU A 92 11.13 -54.33 8.13
C LEU A 92 11.11 -55.73 7.48
N PRO A 93 12.16 -56.55 7.65
CA PRO A 93 12.19 -57.89 7.08
C PRO A 93 10.97 -58.73 7.50
N GLY A 94 10.24 -59.28 6.54
CA GLY A 94 9.05 -60.10 6.80
C GLY A 94 7.72 -59.34 6.90
N ARG A 95 7.73 -58.00 6.75
CA ARG A 95 6.53 -57.16 6.66
C ARG A 95 6.52 -56.38 5.33
N PRO A 96 5.35 -55.99 4.81
CA PRO A 96 5.27 -54.96 3.79
C PRO A 96 5.79 -53.63 4.35
N ASP A 97 6.13 -52.69 3.46
CA ASP A 97 6.59 -51.36 3.85
C ASP A 97 5.62 -50.72 4.85
N ILE A 98 6.17 -50.32 6.00
CA ILE A 98 5.42 -49.70 7.09
C ILE A 98 5.23 -48.23 6.74
N GLN A 99 3.97 -47.80 6.68
CA GLN A 99 3.52 -46.44 6.43
C GLN A 99 2.44 -46.09 7.45
N TRP A 100 2.16 -44.81 7.67
CA TRP A 100 1.09 -44.39 8.58
C TRP A 100 -0.30 -44.94 8.22
N THR A 101 -0.51 -45.33 6.97
CA THR A 101 -1.76 -45.94 6.48
C THR A 101 -1.99 -47.35 7.02
N ASN A 102 -0.94 -48.11 7.32
CA ASN A 102 -1.00 -49.51 7.78
C ASN A 102 -0.31 -49.74 9.14
N LEU A 103 0.19 -48.67 9.78
CA LEU A 103 0.93 -48.73 11.03
C LEU A 103 0.00 -48.67 12.24
N ASP A 104 0.02 -49.74 13.06
CA ASP A 104 -0.42 -49.71 14.45
C ASP A 104 0.82 -49.60 15.36
N PRO A 105 1.06 -48.44 16.00
CA PRO A 105 2.23 -48.22 16.85
C PRO A 105 2.26 -49.15 18.08
N VAL A 106 1.10 -49.50 18.63
CA VAL A 106 1.03 -50.36 19.84
C VAL A 106 1.43 -51.78 19.46
N GLN A 107 0.90 -52.29 18.35
CA GLN A 107 1.27 -53.60 17.82
C GLN A 107 2.75 -53.65 17.44
N LEU A 108 3.25 -52.62 16.76
CA LEU A 108 4.66 -52.57 16.35
C LEU A 108 5.61 -52.59 17.56
N LEU A 109 5.28 -51.89 18.64
CA LEU A 109 6.10 -51.88 19.85
C LEU A 109 6.07 -53.21 20.62
N GLU A 110 4.96 -53.94 20.58
CA GLU A 110 4.90 -55.28 21.18
C GLU A 110 5.78 -56.27 20.43
N GLU A 111 5.88 -56.14 19.11
CA GLU A 111 6.75 -56.97 18.27
C GLU A 111 8.23 -56.59 18.43
N LEU A 112 8.55 -55.30 18.42
CA LEU A 112 9.91 -54.80 18.60
C LEU A 112 10.41 -54.95 20.05
N GLY A 113 9.50 -54.94 21.02
CA GLY A 113 9.77 -55.21 22.43
C GLY A 113 10.37 -56.60 22.69
N GLN A 114 10.22 -57.53 21.75
CA GLN A 114 10.88 -58.85 21.82
C GLN A 114 12.39 -58.78 21.57
N PHE A 115 12.86 -57.76 20.85
CA PHE A 115 14.26 -57.61 20.45
C PHE A 115 15.01 -56.58 21.29
N THR A 116 14.33 -55.54 21.78
CA THR A 116 14.92 -54.45 22.56
C THR A 116 13.93 -53.89 23.58
N SER A 117 14.42 -53.44 24.74
CA SER A 117 13.59 -52.72 25.72
C SER A 117 13.15 -51.37 25.15
N LEU A 118 11.86 -51.22 24.87
CA LEU A 118 11.24 -49.98 24.36
C LEU A 118 10.27 -49.36 25.37
N ASP A 119 10.39 -49.70 26.65
CA ASP A 119 9.46 -49.26 27.71
C ASP A 119 9.34 -47.74 27.80
N GLY A 120 10.45 -47.02 27.65
CA GLY A 120 10.44 -45.55 27.64
C GLY A 120 9.69 -44.96 26.45
N PHE A 121 9.75 -45.60 25.28
CA PHE A 121 9.01 -45.16 24.10
C PHE A 121 7.53 -45.54 24.19
N ARG A 122 7.21 -46.70 24.78
CA ARG A 122 5.82 -47.08 25.11
C ARG A 122 5.19 -46.06 26.07
N GLU A 123 5.89 -45.69 27.14
CA GLU A 123 5.43 -44.67 28.08
C GLU A 123 5.24 -43.30 27.41
N LEU A 124 6.11 -42.94 26.46
CA LEU A 124 5.96 -41.71 25.68
C LEU A 124 4.67 -41.72 24.83
N LEU A 125 4.40 -42.82 24.12
CA LEU A 125 3.18 -42.96 23.30
C LEU A 125 1.91 -42.95 24.17
N ASP A 126 1.94 -43.61 25.33
CA ASP A 126 0.83 -43.65 26.28
C ASP A 126 0.56 -42.25 26.88
N LYS A 127 1.62 -41.52 27.27
CA LYS A 127 1.51 -40.13 27.75
C LYS A 127 0.96 -39.19 26.68
N ALA A 128 1.33 -39.42 25.42
CA ALA A 128 0.84 -38.67 24.26
C ALA A 128 -0.55 -39.12 23.79
N GLN A 129 -1.09 -40.22 24.33
CA GLN A 129 -2.38 -40.80 23.93
C GLN A 129 -2.47 -41.03 22.41
N VAL A 130 -1.44 -41.67 21.84
CA VAL A 130 -1.42 -41.99 20.40
C VAL A 130 -2.35 -43.16 20.07
N GLY A 131 -2.40 -44.18 20.93
CA GLY A 131 -3.23 -45.38 20.70
C GLY A 131 -2.87 -46.06 19.38
N GLN A 132 -3.88 -46.48 18.62
CA GLN A 132 -3.72 -47.07 17.28
C GLN A 132 -3.58 -46.00 16.17
N ALA A 133 -3.30 -44.73 16.54
CA ALA A 133 -3.06 -43.62 15.61
C ALA A 133 -4.20 -43.37 14.60
N TYR A 134 -3.98 -43.71 13.31
CA TYR A 134 -4.94 -43.44 12.23
C TYR A 134 -5.82 -44.65 11.89
N VAL A 135 -5.44 -45.89 12.24
CA VAL A 135 -6.17 -47.09 11.79
C VAL A 135 -7.50 -47.30 12.53
N GLU A 136 -7.70 -46.61 13.65
CA GLU A 136 -8.96 -46.60 14.42
C GLU A 136 -9.96 -45.54 13.94
N ARG A 137 -9.56 -44.67 13.00
CA ARG A 137 -10.38 -43.55 12.51
C ARG A 137 -11.34 -43.99 11.41
N PRO A 138 -12.48 -43.32 11.22
CA PRO A 138 -13.37 -43.60 10.09
C PRO A 138 -12.67 -43.31 8.77
N CYS A 139 -12.89 -44.16 7.77
CA CYS A 139 -12.44 -43.92 6.40
C CYS A 139 -13.38 -42.93 5.71
N LEU A 140 -12.86 -41.99 4.92
CA LEU A 140 -13.72 -41.10 4.15
C LEU A 140 -14.50 -41.88 3.08
N ASN A 141 -13.83 -42.85 2.45
CA ASN A 141 -14.44 -43.79 1.50
C ASN A 141 -14.31 -45.24 2.00
N PRO A 142 -15.38 -45.84 2.56
CA PRO A 142 -15.30 -47.20 3.13
C PRO A 142 -15.16 -48.29 2.07
N ARG A 143 -15.42 -47.99 0.79
CA ARG A 143 -15.31 -48.92 -0.34
C ARG A 143 -13.87 -49.10 -0.81
N GLU A 144 -12.96 -48.23 -0.38
CA GLU A 144 -11.55 -48.31 -0.75
C GLU A 144 -10.90 -49.61 -0.22
N PRO A 145 -10.17 -50.36 -1.05
CA PRO A 145 -9.51 -51.59 -0.62
C PRO A 145 -8.50 -51.38 0.51
N ALA A 146 -7.84 -50.23 0.53
CA ALA A 146 -6.80 -49.88 1.50
C ALA A 146 -7.35 -49.47 2.88
N CYS A 147 -8.66 -49.22 3.01
CA CYS A 147 -9.27 -48.87 4.30
C CYS A 147 -9.13 -50.04 5.30
N PRO A 148 -8.55 -49.80 6.50
CA PRO A 148 -8.24 -50.85 7.46
C PRO A 148 -9.51 -51.48 8.04
N THR A 149 -9.41 -52.75 8.41
CA THR A 149 -10.53 -53.51 9.00
C THR A 149 -10.90 -53.05 10.41
N SER A 150 -9.98 -52.37 11.10
CA SER A 150 -10.21 -51.74 12.42
C SER A 150 -11.07 -50.48 12.36
N ALA A 151 -11.23 -49.85 11.18
CA ALA A 151 -12.02 -48.64 11.05
C ALA A 151 -13.52 -48.92 11.28
N PRO A 152 -14.23 -48.05 12.04
CA PRO A 152 -15.60 -48.31 12.47
C PRO A 152 -16.60 -48.43 11.32
N ASN A 153 -16.36 -47.73 10.21
CA ASN A 153 -17.25 -47.73 9.05
C ASN A 153 -16.87 -48.72 7.93
N ARG A 154 -15.76 -49.47 8.08
CA ARG A 154 -15.31 -50.44 7.08
C ARG A 154 -16.31 -51.59 6.90
N LEU A 155 -16.83 -52.12 8.00
CA LEU A 155 -17.79 -53.22 7.97
C LEU A 155 -19.20 -52.77 7.55
N SER A 156 -19.60 -51.55 7.94
CA SER A 156 -20.93 -51.02 7.63
C SER A 156 -21.05 -50.52 6.19
N GLN A 157 -19.94 -50.15 5.53
CA GLN A 157 -19.91 -49.56 4.19
C GLN A 157 -20.79 -48.28 4.09
N GLN A 158 -21.03 -47.62 5.22
CA GLN A 158 -21.76 -46.35 5.30
C GLN A 158 -20.78 -45.18 5.30
N ASP A 159 -21.15 -44.13 4.58
CA ASP A 159 -20.37 -42.91 4.52
C ASP A 159 -20.40 -42.21 5.90
N PRO A 160 -19.28 -41.64 6.37
CA PRO A 160 -19.21 -41.05 7.71
C PRO A 160 -20.03 -39.76 7.80
N ASP A 161 -20.58 -39.48 8.98
CA ASP A 161 -21.26 -38.22 9.27
C ASP A 161 -20.23 -37.10 9.54
N ILE A 162 -19.76 -36.48 8.46
CA ILE A 162 -18.65 -35.51 8.45
C ILE A 162 -18.82 -34.37 9.47
N PRO A 163 -20.00 -33.69 9.56
CA PRO A 163 -20.20 -32.65 10.57
C PRO A 163 -20.03 -33.14 12.01
N SER A 164 -20.45 -34.37 12.32
CA SER A 164 -20.32 -34.93 13.66
C SER A 164 -18.86 -35.22 14.04
N GLU A 165 -18.08 -35.76 13.10
CA GLU A 165 -16.66 -36.09 13.30
C GLU A 165 -15.78 -34.84 13.43
N LEU A 166 -16.14 -33.76 12.73
CA LEU A 166 -15.40 -32.48 12.78
C LEU A 166 -15.84 -31.57 13.94
N THR A 167 -16.91 -31.92 14.65
CA THR A 167 -17.42 -31.10 15.76
C THR A 167 -16.42 -31.06 16.91
N GLY A 168 -15.96 -29.86 17.28
CA GLY A 168 -14.97 -29.68 18.35
C GLY A 168 -13.51 -29.73 17.87
N GLY A 169 -13.26 -29.92 16.57
CA GLY A 169 -11.94 -29.91 15.98
C GLY A 169 -11.34 -31.31 15.77
N CYS A 170 -10.18 -31.36 15.13
CA CYS A 170 -9.49 -32.61 14.81
C CYS A 170 -8.29 -32.84 15.71
N HIS A 171 -8.00 -34.10 15.99
CA HIS A 171 -6.75 -34.47 16.64
C HIS A 171 -5.79 -35.03 15.59
N GLY A 172 -4.53 -34.62 15.61
CA GLY A 172 -3.45 -35.26 14.85
C GLY A 172 -3.12 -36.64 15.42
N PHE A 173 -1.91 -37.15 15.20
CA PHE A 173 -1.55 -38.49 15.70
C PHE A 173 -1.58 -38.60 17.24
N SER A 174 -1.28 -37.51 17.96
CA SER A 174 -1.40 -37.44 19.43
C SER A 174 -2.70 -36.75 19.81
N ARG A 175 -3.61 -37.49 20.46
CA ARG A 175 -4.89 -36.93 20.94
C ARG A 175 -4.70 -35.83 21.98
N LYS A 176 -3.64 -35.92 22.78
CA LYS A 176 -3.39 -35.00 23.88
C LYS A 176 -2.69 -33.70 23.47
N PHE A 177 -1.69 -33.78 22.60
CA PHE A 177 -0.82 -32.64 22.29
C PHE A 177 -1.13 -31.98 20.95
N MET A 178 -1.70 -32.72 20.00
CA MET A 178 -1.98 -32.23 18.65
C MET A 178 -3.48 -32.10 18.45
N HIS A 179 -4.06 -31.06 19.03
CA HIS A 179 -5.46 -30.72 18.84
C HIS A 179 -5.60 -29.48 17.97
N TRP A 180 -6.20 -29.66 16.79
CA TRP A 180 -6.52 -28.63 15.83
C TRP A 180 -7.94 -28.15 16.07
N GLN A 181 -8.06 -26.95 16.62
CA GLN A 181 -9.35 -26.32 16.84
C GLN A 181 -10.12 -26.14 15.53
N GLU A 182 -11.45 -26.25 15.60
CA GLU A 182 -12.35 -26.13 14.45
C GLU A 182 -12.10 -24.87 13.62
N GLU A 183 -11.88 -23.73 14.28
CA GLU A 183 -11.65 -22.42 13.65
C GLU A 183 -10.35 -22.34 12.83
N LEU A 184 -9.39 -23.26 13.06
CA LEU A 184 -8.13 -23.32 12.30
C LEU A 184 -8.26 -24.07 10.97
N ILE A 185 -9.24 -24.99 10.90
CA ILE A 185 -9.41 -25.95 9.80
C ILE A 185 -10.70 -25.71 9.00
N LEU A 186 -11.72 -25.12 9.61
CA LEU A 186 -13.03 -24.83 9.02
C LEU A 186 -13.34 -23.34 9.09
N GLY A 187 -13.91 -22.81 8.00
CA GLY A 187 -14.31 -21.42 7.87
C GLY A 187 -15.80 -21.28 7.58
N GLY A 188 -16.43 -20.21 8.09
CA GLY A 188 -17.85 -19.93 7.86
C GLY A 188 -18.78 -21.01 8.41
N THR A 189 -18.54 -21.46 9.65
CA THR A 189 -19.28 -22.56 10.26
C THR A 189 -20.65 -22.12 10.77
N THR A 190 -21.66 -22.97 10.58
CA THR A 190 -22.98 -22.82 11.20
C THR A 190 -23.21 -23.96 12.19
N LYS A 191 -23.78 -23.64 13.36
CA LYS A 191 -23.97 -24.59 14.46
C LYS A 191 -25.42 -24.65 14.91
N ASP A 192 -25.81 -25.84 15.34
CA ASP A 192 -27.07 -26.10 16.06
C ASP A 192 -27.02 -25.40 17.44
N PRO A 193 -28.15 -25.08 18.11
CA PRO A 193 -28.15 -24.47 19.45
C PRO A 193 -27.41 -25.28 20.52
N GLN A 194 -27.23 -26.59 20.29
CA GLN A 194 -26.47 -27.52 21.13
C GLN A 194 -24.96 -27.47 20.86
N GLY A 195 -24.51 -26.63 19.93
CA GLY A 195 -23.10 -26.44 19.58
C GLY A 195 -22.53 -27.46 18.58
N ARG A 196 -23.38 -28.29 17.96
CA ARG A 196 -22.97 -29.24 16.91
C ARG A 196 -22.83 -28.54 15.57
N LEU A 197 -21.82 -28.92 14.79
CA LEU A 197 -21.58 -28.38 13.47
C LEU A 197 -22.66 -28.85 12.48
N LEU A 198 -23.19 -27.93 11.66
CA LEU A 198 -24.19 -28.23 10.62
C LEU A 198 -23.63 -28.02 9.21
N SER A 199 -22.97 -26.87 8.98
CA SER A 199 -22.36 -26.56 7.69
C SER A 199 -21.06 -25.77 7.86
N ALA A 200 -20.23 -25.77 6.83
CA ALA A 200 -19.06 -24.91 6.71
C ALA A 200 -18.91 -24.44 5.25
N GLU A 201 -18.33 -23.26 5.06
CA GLU A 201 -18.16 -22.64 3.73
C GLU A 201 -16.71 -22.74 3.21
N ALA A 202 -15.74 -23.07 4.06
CA ALA A 202 -14.35 -23.22 3.65
C ALA A 202 -13.60 -24.29 4.45
N LEU A 203 -12.63 -24.95 3.80
CA LEU A 203 -11.68 -25.87 4.43
C LEU A 203 -10.26 -25.32 4.29
N GLN A 204 -9.41 -25.55 5.28
CA GLN A 204 -8.01 -25.14 5.24
C GLN A 204 -7.06 -26.28 5.63
N THR A 205 -5.98 -26.44 4.86
CA THR A 205 -4.83 -27.29 5.20
C THR A 205 -3.55 -26.48 5.21
N MET A 206 -2.73 -26.65 6.24
CA MET A 206 -1.45 -25.97 6.41
C MET A 206 -0.33 -26.99 6.60
N PHE A 207 0.59 -27.02 5.64
CA PHE A 207 1.86 -27.73 5.76
C PHE A 207 2.88 -26.85 6.49
N LEU A 208 3.36 -27.28 7.66
CA LEU A 208 4.42 -26.58 8.37
C LEU A 208 5.78 -27.04 7.88
N LEU A 209 6.57 -26.09 7.40
CA LEU A 209 7.94 -26.31 6.94
C LEU A 209 8.94 -25.77 7.97
N MET A 210 10.14 -26.33 7.98
CA MET A 210 11.27 -25.76 8.72
C MET A 210 11.65 -24.39 8.15
N SER A 211 12.19 -23.50 9.00
CA SER A 211 12.85 -22.29 8.52
C SER A 211 14.18 -22.64 7.81
N PRO A 212 14.72 -21.76 6.94
CA PRO A 212 16.01 -22.00 6.29
C PRO A 212 17.13 -22.35 7.29
N ARG A 213 17.16 -21.66 8.43
CA ARG A 213 18.10 -21.93 9.52
C ARG A 213 17.88 -23.29 10.18
N GLN A 214 16.64 -23.67 10.47
CA GLN A 214 16.34 -24.98 11.05
C GLN A 214 16.70 -26.11 10.10
N LEU A 215 16.40 -25.95 8.81
CA LEU A 215 16.77 -26.90 7.77
C LEU A 215 18.30 -27.02 7.65
N TYR A 216 19.01 -25.88 7.74
CA TYR A 216 20.47 -25.88 7.78
C TYR A 216 21.02 -26.67 8.97
N GLU A 217 20.54 -26.36 10.18
CA GLU A 217 20.97 -27.01 11.43
C GLU A 217 20.62 -28.50 11.44
N HIS A 218 19.48 -28.90 10.88
CA HIS A 218 19.04 -30.30 10.81
C HIS A 218 19.98 -31.18 9.98
N PHE A 219 20.46 -30.66 8.84
CA PHE A 219 21.29 -31.41 7.90
C PHE A 219 22.79 -31.10 7.98
N LYS A 220 23.22 -30.27 8.94
CA LYS A 220 24.61 -29.79 9.04
C LYS A 220 25.62 -30.93 9.18
N ASP A 221 25.26 -31.96 9.93
CA ASP A 221 26.15 -33.09 10.26
C ASP A 221 25.85 -34.35 9.41
N ASP A 222 24.95 -34.24 8.43
CA ASP A 222 24.56 -35.35 7.56
C ASP A 222 25.61 -35.56 6.45
N TYR A 223 26.10 -36.79 6.32
CA TYR A 223 27.08 -37.19 5.31
C TYR A 223 26.52 -37.05 3.89
N GLU A 224 25.20 -37.16 3.69
CA GLU A 224 24.60 -37.10 2.35
C GLU A 224 24.70 -35.73 1.69
N ILE A 225 24.95 -34.67 2.48
CA ILE A 225 24.88 -33.27 2.06
C ILE A 225 26.25 -32.56 2.12
N GLN A 226 27.27 -33.20 2.71
CA GLN A 226 28.63 -32.66 2.82
C GLN A 226 29.25 -32.28 1.46
N GLU A 227 28.94 -33.02 0.40
CA GLU A 227 29.47 -32.77 -0.96
C GLU A 227 29.00 -31.42 -1.56
N ILE A 228 27.88 -30.88 -1.06
CA ILE A 228 27.19 -29.74 -1.67
C ILE A 228 27.74 -28.41 -1.16
N GLY A 229 28.55 -28.38 -0.10
CA GLY A 229 28.97 -27.14 0.57
C GLY A 229 27.76 -26.41 1.15
N TRP A 230 27.15 -27.03 2.15
CA TRP A 230 25.85 -26.67 2.73
C TRP A 230 25.86 -25.29 3.40
N SER A 231 24.87 -24.46 3.07
CA SER A 231 24.68 -23.11 3.61
C SER A 231 23.19 -22.80 3.81
N GLU A 232 22.90 -21.83 4.67
CA GLU A 232 21.52 -21.36 4.91
C GLU A 232 20.86 -20.83 3.62
N GLU A 233 21.63 -20.21 2.73
CA GLU A 233 21.15 -19.73 1.43
C GLU A 233 20.71 -20.88 0.50
N LYS A 234 21.44 -22.00 0.49
CA LYS A 234 21.04 -23.19 -0.29
C LYS A 234 19.80 -23.84 0.31
N ALA A 235 19.71 -23.88 1.64
CA ALA A 235 18.51 -24.35 2.34
C ALA A 235 17.29 -23.48 1.98
N ALA A 236 17.44 -22.15 1.95
CA ALA A 236 16.39 -21.24 1.50
C ALA A 236 15.98 -21.49 0.05
N ALA A 237 16.94 -21.65 -0.87
CA ALA A 237 16.67 -21.92 -2.28
C ALA A 237 15.88 -23.22 -2.51
N ILE A 238 16.18 -24.27 -1.74
CA ILE A 238 15.42 -25.54 -1.78
C ILE A 238 13.97 -25.33 -1.33
N LEU A 239 13.78 -24.62 -0.21
CA LEU A 239 12.44 -24.32 0.31
C LEU A 239 11.63 -23.46 -0.66
N GLU A 240 12.25 -22.44 -1.26
CA GLU A 240 11.59 -21.59 -2.27
C GLU A 240 11.18 -22.39 -3.51
N ALA A 241 12.05 -23.25 -4.03
CA ALA A 241 11.74 -24.07 -5.19
C ALA A 241 10.60 -25.05 -4.90
N TRP A 242 10.63 -25.72 -3.74
CA TRP A 242 9.55 -26.61 -3.32
C TRP A 242 8.22 -25.88 -3.12
N GLN A 243 8.25 -24.67 -2.52
CA GLN A 243 7.05 -23.86 -2.32
C GLN A 243 6.44 -23.32 -3.61
N ARG A 244 7.23 -23.11 -4.68
CA ARG A 244 6.72 -22.71 -6.00
C ARG A 244 5.97 -23.88 -6.66
N GLU A 245 6.58 -25.05 -6.71
CA GLU A 245 5.98 -26.28 -7.27
C GLU A 245 4.68 -26.67 -6.54
N LEU A 246 4.65 -26.51 -5.21
CA LEU A 246 3.44 -26.74 -4.40
C LEU A 246 2.22 -25.96 -4.91
N GLY A 247 2.41 -24.68 -5.25
CA GLY A 247 1.32 -23.80 -5.68
C GLY A 247 0.75 -24.18 -7.04
N GLU A 248 1.61 -24.62 -7.96
CA GLU A 248 1.23 -25.03 -9.32
C GLU A 248 0.48 -26.38 -9.29
N LEU A 249 1.07 -27.39 -8.65
CA LEU A 249 0.53 -28.75 -8.63
C LEU A 249 -0.78 -28.87 -7.86
N ALA A 250 -0.90 -28.20 -6.71
CA ALA A 250 -2.14 -28.25 -5.91
C ALA A 250 -3.35 -27.69 -6.67
N GLN A 251 -3.12 -26.81 -7.64
CA GLN A 251 -4.17 -26.14 -8.41
C GLN A 251 -4.47 -26.83 -9.74
N GLU A 252 -3.47 -27.46 -10.37
CA GLU A 252 -3.63 -28.25 -11.59
C GLU A 252 -4.32 -29.60 -11.32
N SER A 253 -4.23 -30.11 -10.09
CA SER A 253 -4.81 -31.40 -9.69
C SER A 253 -6.34 -31.43 -9.72
N LEU A 254 -7.03 -30.31 -9.94
CA LEU A 254 -8.48 -30.23 -9.88
C LEU A 254 -9.14 -30.24 -11.26
N PRO A 255 -10.19 -31.05 -11.46
CA PRO A 255 -10.98 -31.01 -12.69
C PRO A 255 -11.60 -29.62 -12.87
N HIS A 256 -11.44 -29.02 -14.05
CA HIS A 256 -12.04 -27.70 -14.35
C HIS A 256 -13.57 -27.64 -14.16
N ASN A 257 -14.26 -28.79 -14.26
CA ASN A 257 -15.71 -28.92 -14.09
C ASN A 257 -16.18 -29.08 -12.63
N SER A 258 -15.28 -29.02 -11.65
CA SER A 258 -15.65 -29.09 -10.23
C SER A 258 -16.46 -27.87 -9.81
N SER A 259 -17.42 -28.05 -8.90
CA SER A 259 -18.18 -26.97 -8.25
C SER A 259 -17.35 -26.19 -7.22
N GLN A 260 -16.13 -26.65 -6.94
CA GLN A 260 -15.26 -26.13 -5.89
C GLN A 260 -13.94 -25.60 -6.45
N GLY A 261 -13.28 -24.74 -5.70
CA GLY A 261 -11.99 -24.16 -6.06
C GLY A 261 -11.01 -24.24 -4.89
N VAL A 262 -9.76 -24.61 -5.19
CA VAL A 262 -8.66 -24.61 -4.22
C VAL A 262 -7.68 -23.50 -4.55
N HIS A 263 -7.27 -22.80 -3.51
CA HIS A 263 -6.32 -21.70 -3.55
C HIS A 263 -5.11 -22.06 -2.71
N ALA A 264 -3.92 -21.97 -3.31
CA ALA A 264 -2.65 -22.21 -2.64
C ALA A 264 -1.93 -20.90 -2.36
N PHE A 265 -1.24 -20.82 -1.22
CA PHE A 265 -0.40 -19.68 -0.88
C PHE A 265 0.80 -20.13 -0.04
N SER A 266 1.96 -19.56 -0.31
CA SER A 266 3.23 -19.84 0.36
C SER A 266 3.95 -18.55 0.78
N THR A 267 4.96 -18.66 1.63
CA THR A 267 5.80 -17.51 2.01
C THR A 267 6.56 -16.96 0.80
N THR A 268 6.96 -17.82 -0.14
CA THR A 268 7.61 -17.38 -1.39
C THR A 268 6.66 -16.57 -2.26
N THR A 269 5.38 -16.96 -2.39
CA THR A 269 4.40 -16.16 -3.16
C THR A 269 4.21 -14.75 -2.59
N LEU A 270 4.26 -14.59 -1.27
CA LEU A 270 4.21 -13.26 -0.64
C LEU A 270 5.43 -12.43 -1.02
N SER A 271 6.63 -13.01 -0.95
CA SER A 271 7.88 -12.36 -1.35
C SER A 271 7.87 -11.96 -2.83
N ASP A 272 7.35 -12.81 -3.71
CA ASP A 272 7.22 -12.53 -5.14
C ASP A 272 6.23 -11.38 -5.41
N ILE A 273 5.12 -11.31 -4.67
CA ILE A 273 4.19 -10.17 -4.71
C ILE A 273 4.92 -8.89 -4.28
N MET A 274 5.64 -8.90 -3.15
CA MET A 274 6.38 -7.71 -2.70
C MET A 274 7.45 -7.27 -3.73
N LYS A 275 8.10 -8.23 -4.40
CA LYS A 275 9.08 -7.96 -5.45
C LYS A 275 8.44 -7.35 -6.69
N SER A 276 7.32 -7.90 -7.17
CA SER A 276 6.57 -7.32 -8.29
C SER A 276 6.02 -5.92 -7.96
N PHE A 277 5.63 -5.69 -6.71
CA PHE A 277 5.28 -4.38 -6.18
C PHE A 277 6.52 -3.46 -6.00
N SER A 278 7.74 -3.97 -6.14
CA SER A 278 8.96 -3.13 -6.15
C SER A 278 9.41 -2.80 -7.57
N ASP A 279 9.02 -3.61 -8.55
CA ASP A 279 9.44 -3.49 -9.94
C ASP A 279 8.79 -2.27 -10.61
N VAL A 280 9.63 -1.29 -10.94
CA VAL A 280 9.21 -0.07 -11.63
C VAL A 280 9.31 -0.30 -13.14
N SER A 281 8.18 -0.16 -13.85
CA SER A 281 8.21 -0.26 -15.31
C SER A 281 8.90 0.97 -15.92
N ALA A 282 10.06 0.76 -16.51
CA ALA A 282 10.82 1.84 -17.17
C ALA A 282 10.00 2.56 -18.25
N ILE A 283 9.10 1.84 -18.93
CA ILE A 283 8.23 2.39 -20.00
C ILE A 283 7.28 3.46 -19.45
N ARG A 284 6.59 3.21 -18.33
CA ARG A 284 5.67 4.20 -17.72
C ARG A 284 6.43 5.44 -17.24
N VAL A 285 7.59 5.25 -16.62
CA VAL A 285 8.44 6.36 -16.14
C VAL A 285 8.94 7.20 -17.32
N ALA A 286 9.51 6.57 -18.34
CA ALA A 286 9.97 7.26 -19.55
C ALA A 286 8.82 8.00 -20.25
N GLY A 287 7.64 7.37 -20.36
CA GLY A 287 6.44 7.98 -20.90
C GLY A 287 6.00 9.22 -20.13
N GLY A 288 6.04 9.17 -18.79
CA GLY A 288 5.75 10.32 -17.92
C GLY A 288 6.72 11.49 -18.15
N TYR A 289 8.03 11.23 -18.21
CA TYR A 289 9.03 12.27 -18.49
C TYR A 289 8.88 12.89 -19.88
N LEU A 290 8.61 12.07 -20.90
CA LEU A 290 8.35 12.57 -22.26
C LEU A 290 7.10 13.43 -22.31
N LEU A 291 6.05 13.05 -21.59
CA LEU A 291 4.81 13.81 -21.50
C LEU A 291 5.01 15.15 -20.79
N MET A 292 5.74 15.16 -19.67
CA MET A 292 6.12 16.40 -18.96
C MET A 292 7.00 17.31 -19.82
N LEU A 293 7.92 16.72 -20.59
CA LEU A 293 8.77 17.45 -21.51
C LEU A 293 7.96 18.10 -22.63
N ALA A 294 7.04 17.34 -23.23
CA ALA A 294 6.14 17.87 -24.26
C ALA A 294 5.31 19.04 -23.71
N TYR A 295 4.78 18.90 -22.50
CA TYR A 295 4.05 19.98 -21.83
C TYR A 295 4.91 21.23 -21.60
N ALA A 296 6.10 21.08 -21.00
CA ALA A 296 7.01 22.20 -20.74
C ALA A 296 7.46 22.90 -22.03
N CYS A 297 7.67 22.14 -23.12
CA CYS A 297 7.99 22.71 -24.42
C CYS A 297 6.80 23.48 -25.00
N VAL A 298 5.57 22.95 -24.93
CA VAL A 298 4.36 23.57 -25.49
C VAL A 298 3.98 24.83 -24.70
N THR A 299 4.02 24.82 -23.36
CA THR A 299 3.67 25.99 -22.55
C THR A 299 4.65 27.15 -22.71
N MET A 300 5.92 26.84 -22.98
CA MET A 300 6.99 27.84 -23.16
C MET A 300 7.25 28.21 -24.64
N LEU A 301 6.57 27.54 -25.58
CA LEU A 301 6.59 27.91 -27.00
C LEU A 301 5.60 29.06 -27.22
N ARG A 302 6.12 30.26 -27.50
CA ARG A 302 5.32 31.32 -28.12
C ARG A 302 5.63 31.39 -29.61
N TRP A 303 4.62 31.75 -30.41
CA TRP A 303 4.73 31.84 -31.87
C TRP A 303 5.67 32.95 -32.37
N ASP A 304 6.11 33.86 -31.48
CA ASP A 304 7.20 34.79 -31.77
C ASP A 304 8.56 34.12 -31.52
N CYS A 305 9.26 33.77 -32.61
CA CYS A 305 10.55 33.08 -32.57
C CYS A 305 11.65 33.80 -31.75
N SER A 306 11.54 35.13 -31.56
CA SER A 306 12.47 35.92 -30.74
C SER A 306 12.19 35.85 -29.24
N LYS A 307 10.98 35.44 -28.83
CA LYS A 307 10.53 35.36 -27.42
C LYS A 307 10.29 33.92 -26.93
N SER A 308 10.51 32.91 -27.78
CA SER A 308 10.31 31.50 -27.43
C SER A 308 11.36 31.00 -26.42
N GLN A 309 10.91 30.46 -25.30
CA GLN A 309 11.77 29.96 -24.21
C GLN A 309 11.72 28.43 -24.06
N GLY A 310 11.34 27.71 -25.13
CA GLY A 310 11.21 26.24 -25.10
C GLY A 310 12.49 25.50 -24.66
N ALA A 311 13.68 26.04 -24.98
CA ALA A 311 14.95 25.46 -24.53
C ALA A 311 15.17 25.56 -23.01
N VAL A 312 14.64 26.61 -22.36
CA VAL A 312 14.70 26.77 -20.91
C VAL A 312 13.80 25.73 -20.23
N GLY A 313 12.60 25.49 -20.77
CA GLY A 313 11.70 24.43 -20.31
C GLY A 313 12.32 23.03 -20.44
N LEU A 314 12.94 22.73 -21.59
CA LEU A 314 13.66 21.47 -21.84
C LEU A 314 14.81 21.24 -20.86
N ALA A 315 15.69 22.24 -20.71
CA ALA A 315 16.82 22.17 -19.77
C ALA A 315 16.33 22.03 -18.32
N GLY A 316 15.24 22.70 -17.96
CA GLY A 316 14.66 22.62 -16.63
C GLY A 316 14.13 21.24 -16.27
N VAL A 317 13.34 20.60 -17.15
CA VAL A 317 12.85 19.23 -16.91
C VAL A 317 14.01 18.24 -16.80
N LEU A 318 15.05 18.38 -17.63
CA LEU A 318 16.24 17.53 -17.56
C LEU A 318 17.03 17.74 -16.26
N LEU A 319 17.18 18.99 -15.80
CA LEU A 319 17.85 19.30 -14.54
C LEU A 319 17.08 18.76 -13.34
N VAL A 320 15.74 18.83 -13.35
CA VAL A 320 14.91 18.20 -12.31
C VAL A 320 15.12 16.69 -12.30
N ALA A 321 15.16 16.05 -13.48
CA ALA A 321 15.42 14.62 -13.60
C ALA A 321 16.81 14.25 -13.01
N LEU A 322 17.84 15.04 -13.32
CA LEU A 322 19.20 14.85 -12.80
C LEU A 322 19.31 15.12 -11.30
N SER A 323 18.63 16.15 -10.79
CA SER A 323 18.68 16.56 -9.37
C SER A 323 18.16 15.49 -8.43
N VAL A 324 17.22 14.68 -8.87
CA VAL A 324 16.69 13.62 -8.02
C VAL A 324 17.38 12.30 -8.30
N ALA A 325 17.86 12.05 -9.52
CA ALA A 325 18.81 10.95 -9.73
C ALA A 325 20.02 11.10 -8.80
N SER A 326 20.54 12.32 -8.62
CA SER A 326 21.62 12.60 -7.67
C SER A 326 21.18 12.48 -6.21
N GLY A 327 19.98 12.97 -5.85
CA GLY A 327 19.42 12.81 -4.49
C GLY A 327 19.27 11.33 -4.08
N LEU A 328 18.67 10.51 -4.95
CA LEU A 328 18.53 9.06 -4.72
C LEU A 328 19.91 8.38 -4.68
N GLY A 329 20.82 8.75 -5.57
CA GLY A 329 22.20 8.24 -5.56
C GLY A 329 22.92 8.54 -4.25
N LEU A 330 22.76 9.74 -3.69
CA LEU A 330 23.33 10.13 -2.41
C LEU A 330 22.72 9.34 -1.24
N CYS A 331 21.39 9.13 -1.23
CA CYS A 331 20.73 8.30 -0.22
C CYS A 331 21.25 6.85 -0.26
N SER A 332 21.48 6.30 -1.45
CA SER A 332 22.06 4.95 -1.61
C SER A 332 23.50 4.89 -1.09
N LEU A 333 24.31 5.93 -1.32
CA LEU A 333 25.69 6.02 -0.84
C LEU A 333 25.77 6.10 0.70
N LEU A 334 24.75 6.70 1.32
CA LEU A 334 24.61 6.76 2.79
C LEU A 334 24.07 5.46 3.39
N GLY A 335 23.80 4.43 2.58
CA GLY A 335 23.34 3.12 3.05
C GLY A 335 21.85 3.07 3.41
N ILE A 336 21.03 4.01 2.92
CA ILE A 336 19.59 3.99 3.14
C ILE A 336 18.98 2.96 2.17
N SER A 337 18.33 1.91 2.71
CA SER A 337 17.64 0.91 1.88
C SER A 337 16.40 1.50 1.23
N PHE A 338 16.18 1.17 -0.04
CA PHE A 338 14.97 1.56 -0.77
C PHE A 338 13.83 0.58 -0.48
N ASN A 339 12.68 1.10 -0.07
CA ASN A 339 11.44 0.33 0.12
C ASN A 339 10.61 0.29 -1.17
N ALA A 340 9.85 -0.78 -1.38
CA ALA A 340 8.95 -0.94 -2.53
C ALA A 340 7.95 0.23 -2.69
N ALA A 341 7.36 0.67 -1.58
CA ALA A 341 6.46 1.82 -1.53
C ALA A 341 7.18 3.18 -1.66
N THR A 342 8.51 3.21 -1.60
CA THR A 342 9.31 4.42 -1.88
C THR A 342 9.97 4.36 -3.27
N THR A 343 9.79 3.31 -4.06
CA THR A 343 10.28 3.22 -5.44
C THR A 343 9.15 3.29 -6.47
N GLN A 344 7.93 2.88 -6.09
CA GLN A 344 6.77 2.90 -6.98
C GLN A 344 6.04 4.25 -7.13
N PRO A 345 5.61 4.93 -6.05
CA PRO A 345 5.09 6.30 -6.11
C PRO A 345 6.22 7.34 -6.16
N LEU A 346 7.44 6.91 -5.85
CA LEU A 346 8.70 7.60 -6.12
C LEU A 346 9.39 6.90 -7.32
N PRO A 347 8.79 6.89 -8.52
CA PRO A 347 9.62 6.60 -9.67
C PRO A 347 10.63 7.76 -9.69
N ARG A 348 11.92 7.43 -9.63
CA ARG A 348 13.00 8.23 -10.23
C ARG A 348 12.40 9.25 -11.23
N PRO A 349 12.42 10.57 -10.97
CA PRO A 349 12.11 11.42 -9.78
C PRO A 349 10.67 11.93 -9.47
N PRO A 350 10.40 12.64 -8.33
CA PRO A 350 9.11 13.26 -8.08
C PRO A 350 8.91 14.47 -9.01
N ALA A 351 7.78 14.49 -9.68
CA ALA A 351 7.09 15.74 -9.97
C ALA A 351 6.50 16.32 -8.66
N ALA A 352 7.34 16.52 -7.64
CA ALA A 352 7.06 17.40 -6.50
C ALA A 352 7.52 18.83 -6.92
N PRO A 353 7.21 19.90 -6.16
CA PRO A 353 7.02 21.31 -6.57
C PRO A 353 8.02 21.98 -7.52
N LEU A 354 9.15 21.37 -7.86
CA LEU A 354 10.19 22.00 -8.66
C LEU A 354 9.72 22.43 -10.06
N GLY A 355 8.64 21.85 -10.59
CA GLY A 355 7.98 22.35 -11.80
C GLY A 355 7.59 23.83 -11.65
N SER A 356 6.88 24.21 -10.58
CA SER A 356 6.50 25.62 -10.36
C SER A 356 7.70 26.51 -10.09
N GLN A 357 8.73 26.00 -9.41
CA GLN A 357 9.99 26.73 -9.21
C GLN A 357 10.78 26.94 -10.51
N LEU A 358 10.46 26.21 -11.58
CA LEU A 358 10.99 26.46 -12.93
C LEU A 358 10.15 27.52 -13.67
N PHE A 359 8.82 27.47 -13.55
CA PHE A 359 7.90 28.40 -14.25
C PHE A 359 7.82 29.80 -13.60
N ALA A 360 8.02 29.91 -12.28
CA ALA A 360 8.02 31.18 -11.56
C ALA A 360 9.19 32.13 -11.94
N PRO A 361 10.47 31.70 -11.95
CA PRO A 361 11.56 32.54 -12.43
C PRO A 361 11.54 32.72 -13.95
N ALA A 362 11.02 31.77 -14.74
CA ALA A 362 10.89 31.91 -16.19
C ALA A 362 9.83 32.96 -16.58
N SER A 363 8.70 33.01 -15.87
CA SER A 363 7.69 34.08 -16.03
C SER A 363 8.19 35.44 -15.50
N SER A 364 8.94 35.46 -14.40
CA SER A 364 9.52 36.70 -13.84
C SER A 364 10.67 37.27 -14.69
N THR A 365 11.52 36.42 -15.28
CA THR A 365 12.53 36.85 -16.28
C THR A 365 11.90 37.25 -17.61
N ARG A 366 10.70 36.75 -17.93
CA ARG A 366 9.92 37.16 -19.13
C ARG A 366 9.50 38.63 -19.07
N ASP A 367 9.06 39.12 -17.92
CA ASP A 367 8.66 40.52 -17.73
C ASP A 367 9.88 41.47 -17.69
N LEU A 368 11.05 40.99 -17.26
CA LEU A 368 12.30 41.75 -17.28
C LEU A 368 12.97 41.84 -18.67
N LEU A 369 12.73 40.86 -19.54
CA LEU A 369 13.31 40.81 -20.90
C LEU A 369 12.56 41.68 -21.93
N ASP A 370 11.37 42.21 -21.61
CA ASP A 370 10.67 43.18 -22.47
C ASP A 370 11.45 44.51 -22.63
N GLY A 371 12.51 44.73 -21.83
CA GLY A 371 13.44 45.86 -21.97
C GLY A 371 14.71 45.57 -22.78
N ALA A 372 14.95 44.34 -23.25
CA ALA A 372 16.24 43.96 -23.84
C ALA A 372 16.12 43.35 -25.25
N LYS A 373 16.47 44.20 -26.22
CA LYS A 373 16.92 43.94 -27.61
C LYS A 373 15.85 43.72 -28.69
N GLY A 374 15.99 44.54 -29.74
CA GLY A 374 15.24 44.49 -30.98
C GLY A 374 15.55 43.26 -31.83
N GLY A 375 14.49 42.65 -32.35
CA GLY A 375 14.50 41.56 -33.31
C GLY A 375 13.16 41.49 -34.04
N ARG A 376 13.22 41.25 -35.36
CA ARG A 376 12.17 41.38 -36.39
C ARG A 376 10.74 41.04 -35.95
N GLU A 377 9.81 41.94 -36.28
CA GLU A 377 8.36 41.79 -36.12
C GLU A 377 7.83 40.66 -37.03
N CYS A 378 7.09 39.72 -36.44
CA CYS A 378 6.16 38.83 -37.13
C CYS A 378 4.74 39.33 -36.88
N GLY A 379 3.92 39.43 -37.93
CA GLY A 379 2.55 39.97 -37.85
C GLY A 379 1.57 39.02 -37.13
N PRO A 380 0.59 39.53 -36.36
CA PRO A 380 -0.30 38.68 -35.58
C PRO A 380 -1.49 38.15 -36.42
N LEU A 381 -1.81 36.86 -36.23
CA LEU A 381 -3.06 36.23 -36.69
C LEU A 381 -4.21 36.50 -35.68
N PRO A 382 -5.48 36.59 -36.15
CA PRO A 382 -6.60 37.17 -35.40
C PRO A 382 -7.22 36.29 -34.28
N LEU A 383 -6.77 35.03 -34.11
CA LEU A 383 -7.24 34.17 -33.01
C LEU A 383 -6.45 34.37 -31.69
N CYS A 384 -5.36 35.14 -31.71
CA CYS A 384 -4.33 35.13 -30.66
C CYS A 384 -4.40 36.33 -29.68
N ARG A 385 -5.58 36.65 -29.14
CA ARG A 385 -5.74 37.72 -28.13
C ARG A 385 -5.93 37.21 -26.69
N TRP A 386 -5.85 35.91 -26.46
CA TRP A 386 -6.13 35.28 -25.16
C TRP A 386 -4.81 34.95 -24.44
N ASN A 387 -4.41 35.82 -23.50
CA ASN A 387 -3.36 35.55 -22.54
C ASN A 387 -4.01 35.25 -21.17
N LEU A 388 -3.52 34.24 -20.44
CA LEU A 388 -4.11 33.86 -19.15
C LEU A 388 -4.09 35.01 -18.13
N ALA A 389 -3.08 35.89 -18.22
CA ALA A 389 -2.99 37.11 -17.43
C ALA A 389 -4.07 38.15 -17.80
N ASP A 390 -4.42 38.27 -19.09
CA ASP A 390 -5.50 39.17 -19.54
C ASP A 390 -6.86 38.64 -19.09
N PHE A 391 -7.07 37.33 -19.14
CA PHE A 391 -8.24 36.68 -18.55
C PHE A 391 -8.33 36.90 -17.03
N ALA A 392 -7.19 36.78 -16.33
CA ALA A 392 -7.09 37.04 -14.90
C ALA A 392 -7.55 38.47 -14.55
N ARG A 393 -7.05 39.46 -15.30
CA ARG A 393 -7.33 40.88 -15.11
C ARG A 393 -8.77 41.26 -15.48
N GLU A 394 -9.24 40.85 -16.65
CA GLU A 394 -10.50 41.34 -17.21
C GLU A 394 -11.75 40.59 -16.71
N LYS A 395 -11.62 39.31 -16.36
CA LYS A 395 -12.76 38.45 -16.01
C LYS A 395 -12.68 37.89 -14.60
N TYR A 396 -11.56 37.27 -14.24
CA TYR A 396 -11.47 36.48 -13.01
C TYR A 396 -11.37 37.34 -11.73
N ALA A 397 -10.40 38.26 -11.66
CA ALA A 397 -10.20 39.15 -10.52
C ALA A 397 -11.43 40.03 -10.19
N PRO A 398 -12.06 40.74 -11.16
CA PRO A 398 -13.22 41.59 -10.85
C PRO A 398 -14.45 40.78 -10.40
N LEU A 399 -14.63 39.56 -10.92
CA LEU A 399 -15.72 38.66 -10.51
C LEU A 399 -15.52 38.15 -9.08
N LEU A 400 -14.31 37.66 -8.76
CA LEU A 400 -14.00 37.07 -7.46
C LEU A 400 -14.02 38.10 -6.32
N LEU A 401 -13.62 39.34 -6.62
CA LEU A 401 -13.46 40.40 -5.62
C LEU A 401 -14.72 41.26 -5.43
N GLN A 402 -15.84 40.93 -6.07
CA GLN A 402 -17.13 41.57 -5.81
C GLN A 402 -17.69 41.15 -4.44
N THR A 403 -18.29 42.08 -3.69
CA THR A 403 -18.72 41.86 -2.29
C THR A 403 -19.69 40.68 -2.14
N GLN A 404 -20.59 40.48 -3.11
CA GLN A 404 -21.54 39.35 -3.11
C GLN A 404 -20.81 38.02 -3.35
N THR A 405 -19.90 37.97 -4.32
CA THR A 405 -19.11 36.77 -4.64
C THR A 405 -18.23 36.35 -3.47
N LYS A 406 -17.60 37.30 -2.76
CA LYS A 406 -16.80 37.01 -1.56
C LYS A 406 -17.60 36.26 -0.49
N GLY A 407 -18.83 36.70 -0.22
CA GLY A 407 -19.73 36.05 0.74
C GLY A 407 -20.12 34.64 0.31
N ILE A 408 -20.44 34.45 -0.98
CA ILE A 408 -20.79 33.14 -1.55
C ILE A 408 -19.61 32.17 -1.47
N VAL A 409 -18.40 32.62 -1.83
CA VAL A 409 -17.17 31.80 -1.77
C VAL A 409 -16.89 31.36 -0.34
N VAL A 410 -16.91 32.26 0.64
CA VAL A 410 -16.67 31.90 2.05
C VAL A 410 -17.71 30.89 2.54
N LEU A 411 -18.98 31.10 2.21
CA LEU A 411 -20.05 30.15 2.60
C LEU A 411 -19.88 28.78 1.93
N LEU A 412 -19.47 28.73 0.67
CA LEU A 412 -19.19 27.49 -0.06
C LEU A 412 -18.04 26.70 0.57
N PHE A 413 -16.92 27.36 0.89
CA PHE A 413 -15.78 26.70 1.54
C PHE A 413 -16.09 26.29 2.99
N LEU A 414 -16.93 27.03 3.72
CA LEU A 414 -17.42 26.58 5.03
C LEU A 414 -18.34 25.35 4.93
N ALA A 415 -19.18 25.27 3.89
CA ALA A 415 -19.99 24.08 3.63
C ALA A 415 -19.12 22.88 3.22
N LEU A 416 -18.08 23.11 2.40
CA LEU A 416 -17.08 22.10 2.06
C LEU A 416 -16.37 21.61 3.32
N LEU A 417 -15.92 22.51 4.20
CA LEU A 417 -15.33 22.15 5.49
C LEU A 417 -16.29 21.32 6.35
N GLY A 418 -17.57 21.69 6.42
CA GLY A 418 -18.57 20.92 7.15
C GLY A 418 -18.72 19.48 6.63
N LEU A 419 -18.73 19.32 5.30
CA LEU A 419 -18.80 18.01 4.67
C LEU A 419 -17.52 17.19 4.90
N THR A 420 -16.34 17.82 4.84
CA THR A 420 -15.07 17.12 5.08
C THR A 420 -14.88 16.80 6.57
N LEU A 421 -15.34 17.64 7.49
CA LEU A 421 -15.42 17.32 8.92
C LEU A 421 -16.34 16.14 9.21
N TYR A 422 -17.44 15.97 8.46
CA TYR A 422 -18.21 14.73 8.53
C TYR A 422 -17.42 13.55 7.96
N GLY A 423 -16.73 13.75 6.83
CA GLY A 423 -15.85 12.76 6.22
C GLY A 423 -14.75 12.24 7.16
N THR A 424 -14.18 13.09 8.02
CA THR A 424 -13.14 12.66 8.98
C THR A 424 -13.66 11.63 9.97
N THR A 425 -14.97 11.64 10.29
CA THR A 425 -15.60 10.65 11.18
C THR A 425 -15.82 9.29 10.54
N LEU A 426 -15.74 9.21 9.20
CA LEU A 426 -15.90 7.97 8.43
C LEU A 426 -14.57 7.26 8.12
N VAL A 427 -13.44 7.85 8.51
CA VAL A 427 -12.13 7.26 8.27
C VAL A 427 -11.94 6.03 9.18
N HIS A 428 -11.59 4.90 8.56
CA HIS A 428 -11.25 3.67 9.28
C HIS A 428 -9.74 3.44 9.28
N ASP A 429 -9.22 2.86 10.35
CA ASP A 429 -7.81 2.51 10.47
C ASP A 429 -7.48 1.20 9.77
N GLY A 430 -6.27 1.13 9.20
CA GLY A 430 -5.64 -0.10 8.76
C GLY A 430 -5.37 -0.18 7.27
N LEU A 431 -4.47 -1.08 6.89
CA LEU A 431 -4.21 -1.45 5.50
C LEU A 431 -4.31 -2.97 5.40
N TYR A 432 -5.25 -3.45 4.59
CA TYR A 432 -5.40 -4.89 4.38
C TYR A 432 -4.48 -5.33 3.24
N LEU A 433 -3.90 -6.52 3.37
CA LEU A 433 -3.03 -7.08 2.33
C LEU A 433 -3.77 -7.24 0.99
N THR A 434 -5.09 -7.46 1.02
CA THR A 434 -5.97 -7.49 -0.16
C THR A 434 -5.93 -6.21 -1.00
N ASP A 435 -5.66 -5.06 -0.37
CA ASP A 435 -5.61 -3.78 -1.08
C ASP A 435 -4.29 -3.61 -1.85
N ILE A 436 -3.24 -4.38 -1.51
CA ILE A 436 -1.91 -4.34 -2.13
C ILE A 436 -1.82 -5.29 -3.33
N VAL A 437 -2.46 -6.46 -3.25
CA VAL A 437 -2.40 -7.47 -4.30
C VAL A 437 -3.30 -7.09 -5.48
N PRO A 438 -2.84 -7.23 -6.75
CA PRO A 438 -3.67 -6.93 -7.92
C PRO A 438 -4.96 -7.74 -7.95
N ARG A 439 -6.07 -7.10 -8.36
CA ARG A 439 -7.36 -7.78 -8.48
C ARG A 439 -7.35 -8.75 -9.67
N GLY A 440 -8.08 -9.86 -9.52
CA GLY A 440 -8.20 -10.88 -10.57
C GLY A 440 -7.08 -11.92 -10.58
N THR A 441 -6.11 -11.83 -9.66
CA THR A 441 -5.09 -12.88 -9.49
C THR A 441 -5.56 -13.96 -8.51
N LYS A 442 -4.94 -15.14 -8.59
CA LYS A 442 -5.24 -16.29 -7.72
C LYS A 442 -4.85 -15.99 -6.27
N GLU A 443 -3.77 -15.23 -6.07
CA GLU A 443 -3.26 -14.82 -4.77
C GLU A 443 -4.21 -13.84 -4.10
N HIS A 444 -4.81 -12.90 -4.85
CA HIS A 444 -5.84 -12.02 -4.31
C HIS A 444 -7.06 -12.81 -3.86
N ALA A 445 -7.52 -13.80 -4.64
CA ALA A 445 -8.62 -14.67 -4.25
C ALA A 445 -8.31 -15.46 -2.97
N PHE A 446 -7.08 -15.99 -2.83
CA PHE A 446 -6.64 -16.65 -1.60
C PHE A 446 -6.72 -15.70 -0.39
N ILE A 447 -6.08 -14.53 -0.45
CA ILE A 447 -5.97 -13.61 0.69
C ILE A 447 -7.35 -13.06 1.07
N ALA A 448 -8.21 -12.77 0.08
CA ALA A 448 -9.59 -12.34 0.34
C ALA A 448 -10.39 -13.44 1.07
N THR A 449 -10.23 -14.69 0.65
CA THR A 449 -10.87 -15.85 1.27
C THR A 449 -10.34 -16.09 2.69
N GLN A 450 -9.03 -16.04 2.87
CA GLN A 450 -8.39 -16.17 4.18
C GLN A 450 -8.89 -15.08 5.13
N ALA A 451 -8.93 -13.82 4.69
CA ALA A 451 -9.41 -12.71 5.51
C ALA A 451 -10.90 -12.82 5.85
N LYS A 452 -11.72 -13.38 4.94
CA LYS A 452 -13.17 -13.57 5.14
C LYS A 452 -13.48 -14.71 6.12
N TYR A 453 -12.79 -15.84 6.00
CA TYR A 453 -13.16 -17.07 6.70
C TYR A 453 -12.21 -17.47 7.84
N PHE A 454 -10.94 -17.09 7.76
CA PHE A 454 -9.86 -17.53 8.65
C PHE A 454 -9.11 -16.33 9.24
N SER A 455 -9.82 -15.49 10.00
CA SER A 455 -9.29 -14.26 10.59
C SER A 455 -8.51 -14.49 11.90
N PHE A 456 -7.71 -15.55 11.98
CA PHE A 456 -6.92 -15.88 13.16
C PHE A 456 -5.43 -15.62 12.93
N TYR A 457 -4.72 -15.27 14.00
CA TYR A 457 -3.28 -15.02 13.95
C TYR A 457 -2.59 -15.72 15.12
N HIS A 458 -1.47 -16.38 14.86
CA HIS A 458 -0.65 -16.99 15.90
C HIS A 458 0.10 -15.90 16.67
N VAL A 459 -0.16 -15.81 17.98
CA VAL A 459 0.55 -14.89 18.89
C VAL A 459 1.35 -15.72 19.88
N PHE A 460 2.68 -15.60 19.82
CA PHE A 460 3.58 -16.22 20.78
C PHE A 460 3.99 -15.20 21.84
N ILE A 461 3.56 -15.41 23.08
CA ILE A 461 3.96 -14.58 24.21
C ILE A 461 5.25 -15.16 24.80
N ALA A 462 6.38 -14.54 24.44
CA ALA A 462 7.67 -14.89 25.01
C ALA A 462 7.95 -14.05 26.27
N THR A 463 8.21 -14.71 27.39
CA THR A 463 8.59 -14.01 28.64
C THR A 463 10.11 -13.94 28.77
N GLN A 464 10.66 -12.75 28.85
CA GLN A 464 12.04 -12.54 29.30
C GLN A 464 12.01 -12.01 30.75
N GLY A 465 12.11 -12.94 31.71
CA GLY A 465 12.53 -12.69 33.10
C GLY A 465 12.07 -11.42 33.84
N GLY A 466 10.79 -11.02 33.81
CA GLY A 466 10.28 -9.83 34.52
C GLY A 466 8.83 -9.96 35.04
N PRO A 467 8.39 -9.08 35.97
CA PRO A 467 7.04 -9.12 36.55
C PRO A 467 5.96 -8.68 35.54
N GLN A 468 4.82 -9.35 35.61
CA GLN A 468 3.97 -9.71 34.46
C GLN A 468 2.86 -8.70 34.11
N GLY A 469 2.43 -8.73 32.84
CA GLY A 469 0.99 -8.65 32.50
C GLY A 469 0.50 -7.48 31.65
N ILE A 470 1.11 -6.31 31.74
CA ILE A 470 0.52 -5.06 31.18
C ILE A 470 0.98 -4.75 29.74
N VAL A 471 2.05 -5.39 29.26
CA VAL A 471 2.78 -4.94 28.06
C VAL A 471 2.03 -5.17 26.74
N VAL A 472 1.24 -6.24 26.61
CA VAL A 472 0.69 -6.68 25.30
C VAL A 472 -0.49 -5.81 24.84
N LEU A 473 -1.44 -5.49 25.73
CA LEU A 473 -2.57 -4.62 25.38
C LEU A 473 -2.12 -3.16 25.19
N LEU A 474 -1.09 -2.73 25.93
CA LEU A 474 -0.47 -1.42 25.74
C LEU A 474 0.18 -1.32 24.35
N PHE A 475 0.85 -2.36 23.85
CA PHE A 475 1.62 -2.29 22.60
C PHE A 475 0.76 -2.02 21.36
N LEU A 476 -0.39 -2.69 21.23
CA LEU A 476 -1.31 -2.48 20.09
C LEU A 476 -2.04 -1.14 20.17
N ALA A 477 -2.46 -0.73 21.38
CA ALA A 477 -3.07 0.58 21.60
C ALA A 477 -2.08 1.74 21.42
N LEU A 478 -0.81 1.56 21.82
CA LEU A 478 0.26 2.53 21.59
C LEU A 478 0.57 2.69 20.10
N LEU A 479 0.51 1.64 19.27
CA LEU A 479 0.87 1.75 17.86
C LEU A 479 -0.07 2.71 17.09
N GLY A 480 -1.38 2.57 17.29
CA GLY A 480 -2.39 3.46 16.70
C GLY A 480 -2.31 4.87 17.25
N LEU A 481 -2.22 5.02 18.58
CA LEU A 481 -2.09 6.33 19.24
C LEU A 481 -0.78 7.04 18.86
N THR A 482 0.30 6.29 18.61
CA THR A 482 1.57 6.82 18.11
C THR A 482 1.45 7.29 16.67
N LEU A 483 0.70 6.61 15.80
CA LEU A 483 0.53 7.06 14.41
C LEU A 483 -0.30 8.35 14.33
N TYR A 484 -1.42 8.42 15.06
CA TYR A 484 -2.24 9.64 15.16
C TYR A 484 -1.50 10.77 15.90
N GLY A 485 -0.80 10.43 16.98
CA GLY A 485 0.00 11.39 17.74
C GLY A 485 1.18 11.93 16.93
N THR A 486 1.90 11.09 16.19
CA THR A 486 3.04 11.52 15.36
C THR A 486 2.59 12.33 14.16
N THR A 487 1.50 11.98 13.49
CA THR A 487 0.94 12.81 12.39
C THR A 487 0.52 14.19 12.88
N LEU A 488 -0.23 14.27 13.98
CA LEU A 488 -0.63 15.55 14.57
C LEU A 488 0.57 16.37 15.09
N VAL A 489 1.57 15.71 15.68
CA VAL A 489 2.80 16.38 16.15
C VAL A 489 3.65 16.85 14.97
N HIS A 490 3.81 16.07 13.91
CA HIS A 490 4.58 16.45 12.72
C HIS A 490 3.89 17.55 11.92
N ASP A 491 2.58 17.45 11.70
CA ASP A 491 1.80 18.53 11.08
C ASP A 491 1.91 19.80 11.93
N GLY A 492 1.72 19.69 13.24
CA GLY A 492 1.90 20.80 14.18
C GLY A 492 3.31 21.41 14.13
N LEU A 493 4.36 20.59 14.03
CA LEU A 493 5.75 21.02 13.92
C LEU A 493 6.03 21.69 12.56
N CYS A 494 5.44 21.18 11.47
CA CYS A 494 5.50 21.79 10.15
C CYS A 494 4.80 23.15 10.13
N PHE A 495 3.62 23.27 10.76
CA PHE A 495 2.94 24.55 10.94
C PHE A 495 3.78 25.51 11.79
N GLN A 496 4.39 25.03 12.88
CA GLN A 496 5.29 25.85 13.70
C GLN A 496 6.52 26.31 12.91
N ALA A 497 7.18 25.43 12.16
CA ALA A 497 8.31 25.78 11.31
C ALA A 497 7.92 26.77 10.19
N LEU A 498 6.72 26.65 9.62
CA LEU A 498 6.18 27.61 8.65
C LEU A 498 5.91 28.97 9.27
N THR A 499 5.34 29.00 10.48
CA THR A 499 5.19 30.26 11.24
C THR A 499 6.56 30.87 11.52
N LEU A 500 7.57 30.07 11.87
CA LEU A 500 8.94 30.52 12.13
C LEU A 500 9.63 31.07 10.86
N GLN A 501 9.45 30.43 9.71
CA GLN A 501 9.97 30.87 8.41
C GLN A 501 9.31 32.20 7.96
N SER A 502 8.01 32.35 8.21
CA SER A 502 7.27 33.58 7.91
C SER A 502 7.59 34.75 8.85
N VAL A 503 8.13 34.48 10.05
CA VAL A 503 8.65 35.49 10.99
C VAL A 503 9.94 36.15 10.47
N LEU A 504 10.63 35.53 9.51
CA LEU A 504 11.75 36.17 8.81
C LEU A 504 11.30 37.33 7.89
N LEU A 505 10.01 37.40 7.52
CA LEU A 505 9.41 38.60 6.93
C LEU A 505 8.97 39.57 8.05
N PRO A 506 9.27 40.88 7.97
CA PRO A 506 9.24 41.80 9.11
C PRO A 506 7.86 42.19 9.71
N ARG A 507 6.79 41.38 9.58
CA ARG A 507 5.49 41.63 10.24
C ARG A 507 4.78 40.38 10.75
N VAL A 508 4.47 40.38 12.05
CA VAL A 508 3.77 39.34 12.84
C VAL A 508 2.32 39.01 12.39
N LEU A 509 1.69 39.83 11.54
CA LEU A 509 0.26 39.70 11.21
C LEU A 509 -0.04 39.07 9.83
N THR A 510 0.99 38.68 9.07
CA THR A 510 0.86 38.13 7.71
C THR A 510 0.67 36.60 7.62
N PRO A 511 1.19 35.74 8.51
CA PRO A 511 1.07 34.28 8.33
C PRO A 511 -0.30 33.72 8.73
N GLY A 512 -1.11 34.45 9.50
CA GLY A 512 -2.39 33.96 10.02
C GLY A 512 -3.34 33.42 8.94
N PRO A 513 -3.72 34.22 7.92
CA PRO A 513 -4.63 33.76 6.86
C PRO A 513 -4.03 32.62 6.02
N GLN A 514 -2.72 32.63 5.77
CA GLN A 514 -2.06 31.57 5.00
C GLN A 514 -2.05 30.25 5.76
N VAL A 515 -1.66 30.26 7.04
CA VAL A 515 -1.63 29.07 7.90
C VAL A 515 -3.06 28.53 8.11
N ALA A 516 -4.06 29.40 8.28
CA ALA A 516 -5.45 28.98 8.38
C ALA A 516 -5.92 28.25 7.11
N VAL A 517 -5.58 28.75 5.92
CA VAL A 517 -5.91 28.07 4.65
C VAL A 517 -5.19 26.74 4.52
N LEU A 518 -3.92 26.65 4.93
CA LEU A 518 -3.17 25.38 4.91
C LEU A 518 -3.77 24.34 5.88
N ALA A 519 -4.16 24.76 7.09
CA ALA A 519 -4.82 23.88 8.05
C ALA A 519 -6.23 23.44 7.57
N MET A 520 -6.97 24.34 6.93
CA MET A 520 -8.24 23.99 6.29
C MET A 520 -8.04 22.96 5.17
N MET A 521 -7.01 23.14 4.34
CA MET A 521 -6.67 22.24 3.24
C MET A 521 -6.30 20.83 3.72
N THR A 522 -5.56 20.68 4.83
CA THR A 522 -5.25 19.36 5.39
C THR A 522 -6.49 18.65 5.94
N VAL A 523 -7.36 19.39 6.64
CA VAL A 523 -8.65 18.86 7.14
C VAL A 523 -9.56 18.46 5.97
N GLU A 524 -9.62 19.27 4.91
CA GLU A 524 -10.39 18.96 3.71
C GLU A 524 -9.89 17.69 3.01
N LEU A 525 -8.57 17.55 2.86
CA LEU A 525 -7.97 16.35 2.27
C LEU A 525 -8.27 15.11 3.13
N PHE A 526 -8.08 15.19 4.44
CA PHE A 526 -8.36 14.08 5.35
C PHE A 526 -9.84 13.68 5.35
N GLY A 527 -10.74 14.66 5.27
CA GLY A 527 -12.18 14.41 5.17
C GLY A 527 -12.59 13.78 3.84
N ILE A 528 -12.04 14.24 2.72
CA ILE A 528 -12.31 13.63 1.41
C ILE A 528 -11.76 12.21 1.34
N MET A 529 -10.60 11.94 1.95
CA MET A 529 -10.09 10.56 2.08
C MET A 529 -11.10 9.65 2.79
N GLY A 530 -11.74 10.12 3.87
CA GLY A 530 -12.80 9.38 4.55
C GLY A 530 -14.04 9.16 3.68
N LEU A 531 -14.50 10.18 2.94
CA LEU A 531 -15.64 10.06 2.02
C LEU A 531 -15.38 9.11 0.86
N MET A 532 -14.11 8.97 0.43
CA MET A 532 -13.68 8.03 -0.60
C MET A 532 -13.47 6.61 -0.06
N GLY A 533 -13.65 6.37 1.24
CA GLY A 533 -13.41 5.07 1.87
C GLY A 533 -11.94 4.67 1.95
N ILE A 534 -11.03 5.65 1.91
CA ILE A 534 -9.59 5.43 2.02
C ILE A 534 -9.25 5.22 3.49
N LYS A 535 -8.64 4.09 3.81
CA LYS A 535 -8.28 3.73 5.19
C LYS A 535 -7.00 4.46 5.60
N LEU A 536 -6.91 4.85 6.88
CA LEU A 536 -5.72 5.50 7.40
C LEU A 536 -4.63 4.46 7.71
N SER A 537 -3.48 4.63 7.07
CA SER A 537 -2.26 3.89 7.34
C SER A 537 -1.05 4.82 7.31
N ALA A 538 0.15 4.30 7.53
CA ALA A 538 1.38 5.11 7.49
C ALA A 538 1.59 5.83 6.15
N ILE A 539 1.10 5.27 5.04
CA ILE A 539 1.32 5.81 3.70
C ILE A 539 0.48 7.10 3.47
N PRO A 540 -0.86 7.09 3.63
CA PRO A 540 -1.64 8.32 3.54
C PRO A 540 -1.29 9.35 4.61
N ALA A 541 -0.82 8.92 5.79
CA ALA A 541 -0.27 9.80 6.82
C ALA A 541 0.94 10.61 6.31
N VAL A 542 1.88 9.99 5.59
CA VAL A 542 3.00 10.71 4.96
C VAL A 542 2.52 11.65 3.86
N ILE A 543 1.48 11.27 3.11
CA ILE A 543 0.88 12.15 2.08
C ILE A 543 0.22 13.38 2.72
N LEU A 544 -0.44 13.22 3.88
CA LEU A 544 -0.99 14.35 4.64
C LEU A 544 0.12 15.32 5.09
N ILE A 545 1.24 14.81 5.60
CA ILE A 545 2.39 15.65 5.96
C ILE A 545 2.96 16.36 4.72
N ALA A 546 3.13 15.64 3.61
CA ALA A 546 3.58 16.21 2.35
C ALA A 546 2.60 17.25 1.78
N SER A 547 1.30 17.12 2.07
CA SER A 547 0.26 18.04 1.61
C SER A 547 0.44 19.45 2.14
N VAL A 548 0.98 19.61 3.36
CA VAL A 548 1.33 20.93 3.91
C VAL A 548 2.41 21.58 3.06
N GLY A 549 3.45 20.83 2.69
CA GLY A 549 4.55 21.33 1.85
C GLY A 549 4.09 21.68 0.43
N ILE A 550 3.27 20.83 -0.19
CA ILE A 550 2.70 21.06 -1.53
C ILE A 550 1.68 22.22 -1.48
N GLY A 551 0.90 22.35 -0.41
CA GLY A 551 -0.05 23.46 -0.22
C GLY A 551 0.63 24.83 -0.09
N VAL A 552 1.83 24.88 0.50
CA VAL A 552 2.61 26.12 0.62
C VAL A 552 2.97 26.69 -0.76
N GLU A 553 3.28 25.84 -1.74
CA GLU A 553 3.55 26.23 -3.12
C GLU A 553 2.40 27.03 -3.74
N PHE A 554 1.16 26.55 -3.57
CA PHE A 554 -0.03 27.22 -4.12
C PHE A 554 -0.37 28.54 -3.40
N THR A 555 -0.02 28.67 -2.12
CA THR A 555 -0.42 29.81 -1.28
C THR A 555 0.63 30.92 -1.19
N VAL A 556 1.93 30.57 -1.21
CA VAL A 556 3.02 31.52 -0.96
C VAL A 556 3.18 32.56 -2.07
N HIS A 557 2.98 32.19 -3.34
CA HIS A 557 3.13 33.11 -4.46
C HIS A 557 2.07 34.23 -4.42
N VAL A 558 0.82 33.86 -4.14
CA VAL A 558 -0.30 34.79 -3.99
C VAL A 558 -0.09 35.69 -2.78
N ALA A 559 0.33 35.13 -1.65
CA ALA A 559 0.61 35.89 -0.43
C ALA A 559 1.75 36.91 -0.65
N LEU A 560 2.85 36.49 -1.28
CA LEU A 560 3.97 37.37 -1.61
C LEU A 560 3.55 38.48 -2.57
N GLY A 561 2.82 38.14 -3.64
CA GLY A 561 2.28 39.13 -4.57
C GLY A 561 1.37 40.16 -3.91
N PHE A 562 0.57 39.74 -2.91
CA PHE A 562 -0.26 40.65 -2.12
C PHE A 562 0.57 41.59 -1.24
N LEU A 563 1.64 41.08 -0.63
CA LEU A 563 2.52 41.87 0.24
C LEU A 563 3.27 42.95 -0.54
N THR A 564 3.72 42.64 -1.77
CA THR A 564 4.46 43.58 -2.62
C THR A 564 3.57 44.54 -3.41
N ALA A 565 2.28 44.22 -3.59
CA ALA A 565 1.33 45.09 -4.30
C ALA A 565 0.95 46.34 -3.49
N MET A 566 0.77 47.46 -4.19
CA MET A 566 0.34 48.75 -3.62
C MET A 566 -1.16 48.98 -3.79
N GLY A 567 -1.77 49.74 -2.88
CA GLY A 567 -3.17 50.18 -2.97
C GLY A 567 -4.09 49.62 -1.88
N SER A 568 -5.41 49.65 -2.14
CA SER A 568 -6.42 49.12 -1.20
C SER A 568 -6.34 47.59 -1.11
N ARG A 569 -6.83 46.97 -0.03
CA ARG A 569 -6.80 45.50 0.15
C ARG A 569 -7.38 44.74 -1.05
N THR A 570 -8.48 45.24 -1.61
CA THR A 570 -9.12 44.60 -2.77
C THR A 570 -8.30 44.77 -4.05
N LEU A 571 -7.72 45.95 -4.27
CA LEU A 571 -6.85 46.20 -5.43
C LEU A 571 -5.55 45.36 -5.35
N ARG A 572 -4.97 45.25 -4.15
CA ARG A 572 -3.77 44.43 -3.91
C ARG A 572 -4.03 42.95 -4.17
N SER A 573 -5.17 42.42 -3.72
CA SER A 573 -5.56 41.04 -4.05
C SER A 573 -5.77 40.84 -5.55
N ALA A 574 -6.31 41.84 -6.27
CA ALA A 574 -6.50 41.76 -7.73
C ALA A 574 -5.16 41.72 -8.47
N LEU A 575 -4.23 42.62 -8.12
CA LEU A 575 -2.90 42.70 -8.71
C LEU A 575 -2.07 41.44 -8.41
N ALA A 576 -2.15 40.93 -7.18
CA ALA A 576 -1.48 39.69 -6.82
C ALA A 576 -1.95 38.52 -7.68
N LEU A 577 -3.27 38.39 -7.87
CA LEU A 577 -3.88 37.32 -8.67
C LEU A 577 -3.49 37.41 -10.14
N GLU A 578 -3.40 38.61 -10.70
CA GLU A 578 -3.04 38.84 -12.10
C GLU A 578 -1.66 38.27 -12.45
N HIS A 579 -0.65 38.53 -11.61
CA HIS A 579 0.72 38.10 -11.87
C HIS A 579 0.99 36.64 -11.45
N THR A 580 0.20 36.09 -10.52
CA THR A 580 0.47 34.76 -9.93
C THR A 580 -0.44 33.66 -10.46
N LEU A 581 -1.56 33.96 -11.13
CA LEU A 581 -2.50 32.95 -11.64
C LEU A 581 -1.84 31.99 -12.65
N ALA A 582 -1.10 32.52 -13.61
CA ALA A 582 -0.47 31.73 -14.66
C ALA A 582 0.58 30.73 -14.14
N PRO A 583 1.62 31.15 -13.39
CA PRO A 583 2.64 30.21 -12.90
C PRO A 583 2.08 29.17 -11.91
N VAL A 584 1.11 29.53 -11.09
CA VAL A 584 0.48 28.59 -10.14
C VAL A 584 -0.38 27.54 -10.87
N LEU A 585 -1.16 27.96 -11.87
CA LEU A 585 -1.97 27.04 -12.66
C LEU A 585 -1.12 26.10 -13.52
N ASP A 586 -0.07 26.62 -14.17
CA ASP A 586 0.85 25.81 -14.98
C ASP A 586 1.62 24.81 -14.10
N GLY A 587 2.00 25.21 -12.88
CA GLY A 587 2.58 24.33 -11.87
C GLY A 587 1.63 23.19 -11.49
N ALA A 588 0.37 23.50 -11.15
CA ALA A 588 -0.62 22.48 -10.81
C ALA A 588 -0.94 21.53 -11.98
N LEU A 589 -1.07 22.04 -13.21
CA LEU A 589 -1.27 21.21 -14.40
C LEU A 589 -0.06 20.29 -14.65
N SER A 590 1.16 20.75 -14.40
CA SER A 590 2.37 19.91 -14.50
C SER A 590 2.38 18.78 -13.47
N THR A 591 1.91 19.03 -12.24
CA THR A 591 1.80 17.99 -11.21
C THR A 591 0.70 16.99 -11.54
N LEU A 592 -0.48 17.43 -12.00
CA LEU A 592 -1.55 16.54 -12.47
C LEU A 592 -1.09 15.65 -13.64
N LEU A 593 -0.34 16.22 -14.59
CA LEU A 593 0.22 15.47 -15.71
C LEU A 593 1.28 14.46 -15.25
N GLY A 594 2.09 14.81 -14.25
CA GLY A 594 3.00 13.89 -13.59
C GLY A 594 2.24 12.75 -12.90
N LEU A 595 1.17 13.05 -12.16
CA LEU A 595 0.35 12.04 -11.49
C LEU A 595 -0.39 11.13 -12.47
N LEU A 596 -0.75 11.62 -13.65
CA LEU A 596 -1.42 10.83 -14.68
C LEU A 596 -0.64 9.55 -15.06
N MET A 597 0.69 9.55 -14.93
CA MET A 597 1.50 8.34 -15.18
C MET A 597 1.16 7.20 -14.20
N LEU A 598 0.75 7.54 -12.97
CA LEU A 598 0.38 6.58 -11.93
C LEU A 598 -1.01 5.96 -12.19
N ALA A 599 -1.86 6.61 -12.98
CA ALA A 599 -3.20 6.16 -13.33
C ALA A 599 -3.21 4.85 -14.17
N GLY A 600 -2.09 4.53 -14.83
CA GLY A 600 -1.93 3.31 -15.62
C GLY A 600 -1.33 2.14 -14.82
N SER A 601 -1.47 2.11 -13.49
CA SER A 601 -0.94 1.02 -12.68
C SER A 601 -1.89 -0.16 -12.52
N GLU A 602 -1.36 -1.37 -12.58
CA GLU A 602 -2.08 -2.63 -12.33
C GLU A 602 -2.48 -2.80 -10.86
N PHE A 603 -1.83 -2.05 -9.96
CA PHE A 603 -2.09 -2.09 -8.52
C PHE A 603 -3.15 -1.06 -8.10
N ASP A 604 -4.32 -1.54 -7.68
CA ASP A 604 -5.40 -0.72 -7.08
C ASP A 604 -4.89 0.15 -5.93
N PHE A 605 -3.91 -0.34 -5.17
CA PHE A 605 -3.23 0.40 -4.12
C PHE A 605 -2.69 1.74 -4.60
N ILE A 606 -1.96 1.74 -5.73
CA ILE A 606 -1.33 2.96 -6.26
C ILE A 606 -2.40 3.92 -6.77
N LEU A 607 -3.41 3.40 -7.47
CA LEU A 607 -4.49 4.21 -8.02
C LEU A 607 -5.30 4.90 -6.93
N ARG A 608 -5.67 4.18 -5.86
CA ARG A 608 -6.52 4.72 -4.79
C ARG A 608 -5.75 5.58 -3.79
N TYR A 609 -4.61 5.11 -3.30
CA TYR A 609 -3.92 5.77 -2.18
C TYR A 609 -2.94 6.86 -2.63
N PHE A 610 -2.37 6.77 -3.84
CA PHE A 610 -1.46 7.80 -4.37
C PHE A 610 -2.14 8.67 -5.42
N PHE A 611 -2.56 8.09 -6.56
CA PHE A 611 -3.10 8.88 -7.66
C PHE A 611 -4.34 9.68 -7.25
N ALA A 612 -5.34 9.06 -6.63
CA ALA A 612 -6.56 9.74 -6.24
C ALA A 612 -6.32 10.81 -5.15
N VAL A 613 -5.59 10.47 -4.08
CA VAL A 613 -5.30 11.40 -2.97
C VAL A 613 -4.45 12.58 -3.43
N LEU A 614 -3.40 12.35 -4.22
CA LEU A 614 -2.54 13.43 -4.75
C LEU A 614 -3.28 14.30 -5.78
N THR A 615 -4.20 13.72 -6.57
CA THR A 615 -5.03 14.49 -7.50
C THR A 615 -6.01 15.40 -6.75
N VAL A 616 -6.68 14.86 -5.72
CA VAL A 616 -7.56 15.65 -4.83
C VAL A 616 -6.75 16.76 -4.15
N LEU A 617 -5.56 16.46 -3.64
CA LEU A 617 -4.65 17.43 -3.05
C LEU A 617 -4.34 18.59 -4.00
N THR A 618 -3.95 18.32 -5.25
CA THR A 618 -3.65 19.39 -6.22
C THR A 618 -4.89 20.23 -6.54
N VAL A 619 -6.07 19.62 -6.68
CA VAL A 619 -7.33 20.34 -6.94
C VAL A 619 -7.72 21.22 -5.74
N LEU A 620 -7.66 20.68 -4.52
CA LEU A 620 -7.90 21.45 -3.30
C LEU A 620 -6.87 22.57 -3.13
N GLY A 621 -5.61 22.32 -3.45
CA GLY A 621 -4.54 23.32 -3.42
C GLY A 621 -4.80 24.49 -4.36
N LEU A 622 -5.24 24.22 -5.59
CA LEU A 622 -5.66 25.25 -6.55
C LEU A 622 -6.88 26.05 -6.06
N LEU A 623 -7.92 25.36 -5.57
CA LEU A 623 -9.14 26.02 -5.08
C LEU A 623 -8.83 26.90 -3.85
N ASN A 624 -8.13 26.36 -2.86
CA ASN A 624 -7.77 27.09 -1.65
C ASN A 624 -6.77 28.23 -1.92
N GLY A 625 -5.77 28.00 -2.78
CA GLY A 625 -4.72 28.97 -3.11
C GLY A 625 -5.18 30.12 -4.03
N LEU A 626 -5.99 29.84 -5.05
CA LEU A 626 -6.38 30.84 -6.06
C LEU A 626 -7.80 31.41 -5.88
N VAL A 627 -8.64 30.80 -5.04
CA VAL A 627 -10.02 31.26 -4.77
C VAL A 627 -10.15 31.77 -3.33
N LEU A 628 -9.92 30.91 -2.33
CA LEU A 628 -10.16 31.24 -0.92
C LEU A 628 -9.14 32.25 -0.38
N LEU A 629 -7.85 32.05 -0.64
CA LEU A 629 -6.78 32.89 -0.11
C LEU A 629 -6.87 34.37 -0.56
N PRO A 630 -7.05 34.72 -1.85
CA PRO A 630 -7.21 36.12 -2.27
C PRO A 630 -8.41 36.81 -1.62
N VAL A 631 -9.52 36.08 -1.40
CA VAL A 631 -10.73 36.58 -0.75
C VAL A 631 -10.45 36.89 0.72
N LEU A 632 -9.83 35.96 1.45
CA LEU A 632 -9.46 36.16 2.86
C LEU A 632 -8.45 37.31 3.04
N LEU A 633 -7.44 37.40 2.18
CA LEU A 633 -6.49 38.51 2.17
C LEU A 633 -7.16 39.85 1.88
N SER A 634 -8.22 39.88 1.07
CA SER A 634 -8.95 41.12 0.79
C SER A 634 -9.75 41.65 2.00
N VAL A 635 -10.13 40.76 2.95
CA VAL A 635 -10.92 41.11 4.14
C VAL A 635 -10.01 41.36 5.34
N ILE A 636 -9.14 40.41 5.67
CA ILE A 636 -8.35 40.34 6.91
C ILE A 636 -6.88 40.73 6.67
N GLY A 637 -6.48 40.96 5.41
CA GLY A 637 -5.08 41.17 5.05
C GLY A 637 -4.40 42.38 5.71
N PRO A 638 -3.08 42.26 5.94
CA PRO A 638 -2.27 43.30 6.59
C PRO A 638 -2.27 44.62 5.79
N PRO A 639 -2.08 45.77 6.46
CA PRO A 639 -1.93 47.06 5.77
C PRO A 639 -0.68 47.08 4.88
N ALA A 640 -0.72 47.85 3.79
CA ALA A 640 0.39 47.97 2.85
C ALA A 640 1.64 48.55 3.52
N GLU A 641 2.82 48.12 3.08
CA GLU A 641 4.12 48.57 3.61
C GLU A 641 4.45 50.00 3.15
N VAL A 642 4.07 50.33 1.91
CA VAL A 642 4.19 51.67 1.34
C VAL A 642 2.79 52.21 1.05
N ALA A 643 2.34 53.17 1.84
CA ALA A 643 1.17 53.98 1.50
C ALA A 643 1.65 55.17 0.67
N PRO A 644 1.12 55.41 -0.55
CA PRO A 644 1.47 56.62 -1.28
C PRO A 644 1.07 57.82 -0.41
N GLY A 645 2.06 58.63 -0.04
CA GLY A 645 1.84 59.90 0.65
C GLY A 645 0.87 60.74 -0.17
N SER A 646 -0.09 61.36 0.51
CA SER A 646 -1.19 62.15 -0.03
C SER A 646 -0.81 63.00 -1.25
N ALA A 647 -1.03 62.46 -2.45
CA ALA A 647 -1.16 63.23 -3.68
C ALA A 647 -2.61 63.07 -4.14
N VAL A 648 -3.29 64.21 -4.24
CA VAL A 648 -4.70 64.38 -4.61
C VAL A 648 -5.05 63.52 -5.82
N VAL A 649 -5.94 62.55 -5.63
CA VAL A 649 -6.58 61.78 -6.71
C VAL A 649 -7.65 62.68 -7.33
N PRO A 650 -7.61 63.03 -8.63
CA PRO A 650 -8.76 63.61 -9.30
C PRO A 650 -9.79 62.50 -9.50
N SER A 651 -10.95 62.67 -8.86
CA SER A 651 -12.15 61.87 -9.07
C SER A 651 -12.57 61.89 -10.55
N ARG A 652 -12.35 60.78 -11.27
CA ARG A 652 -12.95 60.57 -12.59
C ARG A 652 -14.40 60.13 -12.41
N GLY A 653 -15.31 61.08 -12.57
CA GLY A 653 -16.73 60.86 -12.84
C GLY A 653 -17.17 61.71 -14.03
N LEU A 654 -17.77 61.04 -15.02
CA LEU A 654 -18.57 61.53 -16.16
C LEU A 654 -17.89 62.00 -17.47
N PRO A 655 -18.58 61.81 -18.62
CA PRO A 655 -17.99 61.74 -19.95
C PRO A 655 -17.87 63.10 -20.65
N CYS A 656 -17.08 63.11 -21.72
CA CYS A 656 -16.77 64.23 -22.59
C CYS A 656 -17.99 65.10 -22.95
N GLY A 657 -18.00 66.34 -22.46
CA GLY A 657 -18.84 67.43 -22.94
C GLY A 657 -17.95 68.62 -23.31
N ARG A 658 -18.12 69.13 -24.54
CA ARG A 658 -17.44 70.32 -25.07
C ARG A 658 -17.55 71.50 -24.12
N LEU A 659 -16.44 72.23 -23.91
CA LEU A 659 -16.46 73.60 -23.41
C LEU A 659 -15.55 74.51 -24.26
N PRO A 660 -15.88 75.80 -24.36
CA PRO A 660 -15.44 76.70 -25.43
C PRO A 660 -14.15 77.45 -25.09
N ARG A 661 -13.56 78.03 -26.14
CA ARG A 661 -12.43 78.98 -26.08
C ARG A 661 -12.76 80.15 -25.15
N GLY A 662 -11.89 80.39 -24.16
CA GLY A 662 -11.94 81.54 -23.27
C GLY A 662 -10.53 81.93 -22.81
N SER A 663 -10.11 83.11 -23.25
CA SER A 663 -8.87 83.83 -22.93
C SER A 663 -8.72 84.12 -21.43
N GLY A 664 -7.51 83.92 -20.87
CA GLY A 664 -7.16 84.34 -19.51
C GLY A 664 -5.68 84.13 -19.20
N ARG A 665 -5.01 85.23 -18.83
CA ARG A 665 -3.56 85.42 -18.76
C ARG A 665 -3.02 85.15 -17.35
N ALA A 666 -1.92 84.42 -17.28
CA ALA A 666 -0.79 84.50 -16.32
C ALA A 666 -1.01 84.56 -14.79
N GLU A 667 -0.36 83.66 -14.05
CA GLU A 667 0.68 84.04 -13.07
C GLU A 667 1.63 82.85 -12.79
N ARG A 668 2.94 83.13 -12.69
CA ARG A 668 4.05 82.15 -12.57
C ARG A 668 4.49 81.99 -11.12
N ARG A 669 4.63 80.74 -10.66
CA ARG A 669 5.71 80.21 -9.80
C ARG A 669 5.87 78.75 -10.25
N GLY A 670 7.00 78.21 -10.65
CA GLY A 670 8.38 78.61 -10.46
C GLY A 670 9.18 77.34 -10.17
N GLU A 671 9.09 76.31 -11.01
CA GLU A 671 9.95 75.11 -10.96
C GLU A 671 10.20 74.62 -12.38
N ARG A 672 11.49 74.43 -12.67
CA ARG A 672 12.08 74.31 -14.00
C ARG A 672 12.12 72.83 -14.41
N TRP A 673 11.34 72.44 -15.42
CA TRP A 673 11.46 71.15 -16.10
C TRP A 673 11.91 71.38 -17.55
N HIS A 674 13.02 70.74 -17.93
CA HIS A 674 13.52 70.71 -19.31
C HIS A 674 12.61 69.86 -20.20
N PRO A 675 12.42 70.22 -21.49
CA PRO A 675 11.42 69.62 -22.36
C PRO A 675 11.86 68.24 -22.91
N CYS A 676 10.90 67.32 -22.98
CA CYS A 676 11.00 66.11 -23.80
C CYS A 676 11.14 66.53 -25.28
N VAL A 677 12.18 66.00 -25.92
CA VAL A 677 12.38 66.07 -27.38
C VAL A 677 11.63 64.90 -27.99
N ASP A 678 10.76 65.21 -28.95
CA ASP A 678 10.15 64.25 -29.88
C ASP A 678 11.23 63.54 -30.70
N ALA A 679 11.09 62.22 -30.85
CA ALA A 679 11.74 61.48 -31.91
C ALA A 679 10.73 60.47 -32.50
N SER A 680 10.23 60.89 -33.67
CA SER A 680 9.75 60.15 -34.84
C SER A 680 9.69 58.63 -34.78
#